data_AF-A0A6P0H582-F1
#
_entry.id   AF-A0A6P0H582-F1
#
_cell.length_a   1.000
_cell.length_b   1.000
_cell.length_c   1.000
_cell.angle_alpha   90.00
_cell.angle_beta   90.00
_cell.angle_gamma   90.00
#
_symmetry.space_group_name_H-M   'P 1'
#
loop_
_entity.id
_entity.type
_entity.pdbx_description
1 polymer ?
#
loop_
_entity_poly.entity_id
_entity_poly.type
_entity_poly.pdbx_seq_one_letter_code
_entity_poly.pdbx_strand_id
1 'polypeptide(L)'
;MLADGTIVKVNQTLCSWLGMPVEQVLRTRLRDLLSIGGQVFHDAHLTPLLRMQGAAREVALDIVRADGSLLPCLVNAVEVRDAHDRPLIVRATLFEASARRRYELDLLAAQRAAEASEVRSRTLQRFVSDLAAAVATEDAAEVVVHRSRQAVQATGAALWLVAVDAARPDTTEPVAVLTASENMSPALLDALDGTAPGRVDLVLSAGVRTVPVTERLGEAWPALAAAAAETGVTDLVVVPVTADDTHLGALLLTLGDEADGDLISLAEPAAHRSLPTADVDLLCTLGRQAGQALERARLHEETARQAERSGFLLDAARMLARAAGVTETVERLAEMVVPRLADLCVLDLIGEHGMERVVARHGDPARQQFVDALRAWAPPHRDLPAPARTALAEGRTRWFTTVDEAQLAAMARSAEEVAAARALELVSLIAVPLIAEGRTLGVMTLAVDRRRRPFTSADVELAEQLGLQVALMMAKAQRYELEARTSHTLQATLLPPPPPAVPGMTVAVRYLAATSGVEIGGDFYDVAPLPGDHVAIAVGDVVGHDITAAATMGQLRSVYRALLVEAPAPAAVIDRLQASWPLLGLQRMATALFATLDLPTGVLRVASAGHPPPLLVAGGRAEFLPVVPSRMLGAPPAPAVEWRGVLPPGATLVLFTDGLVESRTSDIDAGLERLRAAADRAAANGPDELCDRLLADLAGTHRADDIALLALTRDP
;
A
#
# COMPACT_ATOMS: atom_id res chain seq x y z
N MET A 1 56.39 51.72 -62.37
CA MET A 1 56.60 52.84 -61.42
C MET A 1 58.09 53.13 -61.35
N LEU A 2 58.48 54.36 -61.05
CA LEU A 2 59.88 54.69 -60.72
C LEU A 2 60.24 54.15 -59.33
N ALA A 3 61.52 54.20 -58.97
CA ALA A 3 62.03 53.73 -57.68
C ALA A 3 61.43 54.48 -56.47
N ASP A 4 60.89 55.68 -56.67
CA ASP A 4 60.20 56.48 -55.65
C ASP A 4 58.70 56.19 -55.54
N GLY A 5 58.20 55.19 -56.28
CA GLY A 5 56.79 54.80 -56.31
C GLY A 5 55.92 55.59 -57.29
N THR A 6 56.49 56.53 -58.06
CA THR A 6 55.74 57.33 -59.05
C THR A 6 55.28 56.48 -60.24
N ILE A 7 53.99 56.57 -60.58
CA ILE A 7 53.38 55.80 -61.68
C ILE A 7 53.69 56.48 -63.02
N VAL A 8 54.52 55.82 -63.84
CA VAL A 8 54.92 56.29 -65.18
C VAL A 8 54.23 55.55 -66.33
N LYS A 9 53.56 54.43 -66.02
CA LYS A 9 52.78 53.63 -66.98
C LYS A 9 51.71 52.86 -66.21
N VAL A 10 50.48 52.90 -66.72
CA VAL A 10 49.31 52.23 -66.15
C VAL A 10 48.43 51.67 -67.28
N ASN A 11 47.66 50.62 -67.01
CA ASN A 11 46.70 50.06 -67.97
C ASN A 11 45.30 50.66 -67.77
N GLN A 12 44.41 50.48 -68.75
CA GLN A 12 43.02 50.95 -68.66
C GLN A 12 42.25 50.28 -67.50
N THR A 13 42.58 49.03 -67.16
CA THR A 13 41.91 48.28 -66.08
C THR A 13 42.08 48.97 -64.71
N LEU A 14 43.31 49.36 -64.34
CA LEU A 14 43.54 50.01 -63.05
C LEU A 14 42.89 51.41 -63.00
N CYS A 15 42.91 52.16 -64.12
CA CYS A 15 42.20 53.43 -64.22
C CYS A 15 40.69 53.28 -64.04
N SER A 16 40.10 52.24 -64.64
CA SER A 16 38.67 51.91 -64.44
C SER A 16 38.35 51.54 -62.99
N TRP A 17 39.24 50.79 -62.32
CA TRP A 17 39.06 50.44 -60.90
C TRP A 17 39.14 51.64 -59.96
N LEU A 18 40.04 52.58 -60.25
CA LEU A 18 40.21 53.82 -59.49
C LEU A 18 39.09 54.84 -59.76
N GLY A 19 38.41 54.74 -60.90
CA GLY A 19 37.47 55.77 -61.38
C GLY A 19 38.17 57.07 -61.79
N MET A 20 39.44 56.99 -62.19
CA MET A 20 40.29 58.15 -62.52
C MET A 20 40.81 58.06 -63.97
N PRO A 21 40.88 59.18 -64.71
CA PRO A 21 41.47 59.21 -66.05
C PRO A 21 42.99 58.94 -66.00
N VAL A 22 43.56 58.39 -67.08
CA VAL A 22 44.97 57.97 -67.15
C VAL A 22 45.91 59.13 -66.84
N GLU A 23 45.58 60.34 -67.28
CA GLU A 23 46.38 61.55 -67.07
C GLU A 23 46.52 61.91 -65.58
N GLN A 24 45.53 61.57 -64.76
CA GLN A 24 45.51 61.83 -63.32
C GLN A 24 46.20 60.72 -62.51
N VAL A 25 46.19 59.48 -63.01
CA VAL A 25 46.91 58.35 -62.39
C VAL A 25 48.40 58.39 -62.75
N LEU A 26 48.76 58.93 -63.91
CA LEU A 26 50.16 59.19 -64.24
C LEU A 26 50.72 60.32 -63.36
N ARG A 27 51.95 60.15 -62.86
CA ARG A 27 52.67 61.08 -61.96
C ARG A 27 52.16 61.14 -60.51
N THR A 28 51.16 60.36 -60.11
CA THR A 28 50.87 60.10 -58.68
C THR A 28 51.76 58.97 -58.16
N ARG A 29 51.95 58.91 -56.84
CA ARG A 29 52.65 57.77 -56.21
C ARG A 29 51.65 56.69 -55.86
N LEU A 30 52.04 55.41 -56.02
CA LEU A 30 51.18 54.29 -55.62
C LEU A 30 50.72 54.42 -54.16
N ARG A 31 51.60 54.88 -53.27
CA ARG A 31 51.29 55.17 -51.86
C ARG A 31 50.07 56.08 -51.71
N ASP A 32 49.96 57.14 -52.51
CA ASP A 32 48.91 58.14 -52.38
C ASP A 32 47.52 57.60 -52.79
N LEU A 33 47.50 56.44 -53.46
CA LEU A 33 46.29 55.72 -53.85
C LEU A 33 45.87 54.66 -52.81
N LEU A 34 46.59 54.53 -51.68
CA LEU A 34 46.30 53.54 -50.64
C LEU A 34 45.52 54.16 -49.46
N SER A 35 44.77 53.32 -48.74
CA SER A 35 44.16 53.70 -47.47
C SER A 35 45.21 54.15 -46.45
N ILE A 36 44.82 54.88 -45.39
CA ILE A 36 45.76 55.35 -44.36
C ILE A 36 46.59 54.18 -43.79
N GLY A 37 45.96 53.05 -43.48
CA GLY A 37 46.65 51.84 -43.04
C GLY A 37 47.53 51.24 -44.14
N GLY A 38 47.07 51.25 -45.39
CA GLY A 38 47.84 50.79 -46.55
C GLY A 38 49.10 51.62 -46.81
N GLN A 39 49.07 52.93 -46.56
CA GLN A 39 50.24 53.81 -46.67
C GLN A 39 51.31 53.47 -45.65
N VAL A 40 50.91 53.26 -44.39
CA VAL A 40 51.82 52.84 -43.32
C VAL A 40 52.43 51.48 -43.64
N PHE A 41 51.62 50.53 -44.11
CA PHE A 41 52.10 49.21 -44.50
C PHE A 41 53.03 49.26 -45.73
N HIS A 42 52.73 50.12 -46.70
CA HIS A 42 53.57 50.34 -47.88
C HIS A 42 54.98 50.80 -47.50
N ASP A 43 55.08 51.74 -46.56
CA ASP A 43 56.36 52.29 -46.13
C ASP A 43 57.12 51.35 -45.19
N ALA A 44 56.43 50.68 -44.27
CA ALA A 44 57.04 49.83 -43.26
C ALA A 44 57.40 48.41 -43.78
N HIS A 45 56.69 47.90 -44.78
CA HIS A 45 56.84 46.50 -45.23
C HIS A 45 57.09 46.38 -46.74
N LEU A 46 56.24 46.97 -47.59
CA LEU A 46 56.34 46.76 -49.03
C LEU A 46 57.63 47.36 -49.62
N THR A 47 57.98 48.59 -49.23
CA THR A 47 59.18 49.28 -49.72
C THR A 47 60.47 48.59 -49.25
N PRO A 48 60.63 48.21 -47.97
CA PRO A 48 61.77 47.42 -47.52
C PRO A 48 61.89 46.05 -48.20
N LEU A 49 60.77 45.32 -48.35
CA LEU A 49 60.77 44.01 -49.03
C LEU A 49 61.25 44.12 -50.48
N LEU A 50 60.79 45.13 -51.21
CA LEU A 50 61.23 45.39 -52.57
C LEU A 50 62.74 45.69 -52.63
N ARG A 51 63.27 46.52 -51.72
CA ARG A 51 64.70 46.85 -51.66
C ARG A 51 65.58 45.66 -51.30
N MET A 52 65.13 44.82 -50.36
CA MET A 52 65.91 43.71 -49.82
C MET A 52 65.86 42.46 -50.71
N GLN A 53 64.68 42.14 -51.24
CA GLN A 53 64.42 40.87 -51.94
C GLN A 53 64.20 41.05 -53.44
N GLY A 54 64.13 42.29 -53.95
CA GLY A 54 63.86 42.61 -55.35
C GLY A 54 62.42 42.32 -55.79
N ALA A 55 61.58 41.76 -54.91
CA ALA A 55 60.19 41.46 -55.18
C ALA A 55 59.36 41.42 -53.90
N ALA A 56 58.08 41.75 -54.02
CA ALA A 56 57.04 41.55 -53.02
C ALA A 56 55.87 40.84 -53.68
N ARG A 57 55.40 39.74 -53.07
CA ARG A 57 54.33 38.90 -53.62
C ARG A 57 53.17 38.84 -52.63
N GLU A 58 51.96 38.85 -53.18
CA GLU A 58 50.67 38.68 -52.52
C GLU A 58 50.42 39.66 -51.36
N VAL A 59 50.88 40.90 -51.53
CA VAL A 59 50.72 41.92 -50.49
C VAL A 59 49.31 42.51 -50.54
N ALA A 60 48.52 42.27 -49.50
CA ALA A 60 47.15 42.77 -49.39
C ALA A 60 47.15 44.26 -49.01
N LEU A 61 46.51 45.09 -49.85
CA LEU A 61 46.41 46.54 -49.66
C LEU A 61 45.05 47.02 -50.16
N ASP A 62 44.50 48.03 -49.49
CA ASP A 62 43.27 48.69 -49.93
C ASP A 62 43.62 49.93 -50.75
N ILE A 63 43.12 49.96 -51.99
CA ILE A 63 43.23 51.13 -52.87
C ILE A 63 42.00 52.02 -52.65
N VAL A 64 42.22 53.32 -52.51
CA VAL A 64 41.15 54.32 -52.40
C VAL A 64 40.69 54.70 -53.81
N ARG A 65 39.41 54.48 -54.11
CA ARG A 65 38.78 54.92 -55.36
C ARG A 65 38.47 56.41 -55.33
N ALA A 66 38.18 57.01 -56.49
CA ALA A 66 37.83 58.43 -56.60
C ALA A 66 36.59 58.84 -55.79
N ASP A 67 35.68 57.90 -55.52
CA ASP A 67 34.49 58.09 -54.67
C ASP A 67 34.76 57.92 -53.16
N GLY A 68 36.02 57.65 -52.77
CA GLY A 68 36.44 57.41 -51.39
C GLY A 68 36.20 55.98 -50.88
N SER A 69 35.59 55.11 -51.68
CA SER A 69 35.43 53.70 -51.32
C SER A 69 36.75 52.93 -51.41
N LEU A 70 36.88 51.89 -50.58
CA LEU A 70 38.07 51.05 -50.54
C LEU A 70 37.91 49.84 -51.47
N LEU A 71 38.90 49.62 -52.31
CA LEU A 71 39.04 48.47 -53.18
C LEU A 71 40.15 47.55 -52.65
N PRO A 72 39.81 46.41 -52.03
CA PRO A 72 40.81 45.45 -51.58
C PRO A 72 41.53 44.84 -52.78
N CYS A 73 42.86 44.93 -52.78
CA CYS A 73 43.72 44.43 -53.84
C CYS A 73 44.87 43.58 -53.30
N LEU A 74 45.34 42.62 -54.11
CA LEU A 74 46.62 41.95 -53.91
C LEU A 74 47.65 42.54 -54.85
N VAL A 75 48.79 42.95 -54.31
CA VAL A 75 49.87 43.60 -55.04
C VAL A 75 51.06 42.66 -55.15
N ASN A 76 51.45 42.37 -56.40
CA ASN A 76 52.71 41.73 -56.76
C ASN A 76 53.62 42.77 -57.39
N ALA A 77 54.70 43.14 -56.71
CA ALA A 77 55.66 44.11 -57.22
C ALA A 77 57.04 43.47 -57.40
N VAL A 78 57.69 43.74 -58.52
CA VAL A 78 59.06 43.27 -58.80
C VAL A 78 59.88 44.45 -59.27
N GLU A 79 61.06 44.60 -58.67
CA GLU A 79 62.04 45.61 -59.04
C GLU A 79 62.84 45.11 -60.25
N VAL A 80 62.79 45.87 -61.35
CA VAL A 80 63.57 45.59 -62.55
C VAL A 80 64.85 46.41 -62.48
N ARG A 81 65.99 45.73 -62.55
CA ARG A 81 67.32 46.34 -62.47
C ARG A 81 68.01 46.35 -63.83
N ASP A 82 68.93 47.29 -64.01
CA ASP A 82 69.77 47.38 -65.20
C ASP A 82 70.97 46.42 -65.14
N ALA A 83 71.81 46.40 -66.18
CA ALA A 83 73.00 45.53 -66.26
C ALA A 83 74.08 45.86 -65.18
N HIS A 84 73.94 46.96 -64.45
CA HIS A 84 74.82 47.38 -63.36
C HIS A 84 74.12 47.26 -61.98
N ASP A 85 73.05 46.45 -61.91
CA ASP A 85 72.24 46.17 -60.72
C ASP A 85 71.55 47.41 -60.10
N ARG A 86 71.31 48.47 -60.88
CA ARG A 86 70.60 49.67 -60.41
C ARG A 86 69.10 49.55 -60.65
N PRO A 87 68.23 49.95 -59.70
CA PRO A 87 66.78 49.92 -59.88
C PRO A 87 66.35 50.85 -61.02
N LEU A 88 65.74 50.30 -62.06
CA LEU A 88 65.26 51.05 -63.22
C LEU A 88 63.78 51.41 -63.05
N ILE A 89 62.94 50.39 -62.81
CA ILE A 89 61.50 50.54 -62.59
C ILE A 89 60.99 49.45 -61.65
N VAL A 90 59.94 49.73 -60.88
CA VAL A 90 59.15 48.72 -60.17
C VAL A 90 57.92 48.40 -61.00
N ARG A 91 57.75 47.12 -61.35
CA ARG A 91 56.54 46.62 -62.02
C ARG A 91 55.60 46.04 -60.96
N ALA A 92 54.52 46.76 -60.68
CA ALA A 92 53.44 46.29 -59.82
C ALA A 92 52.28 45.73 -60.66
N THR A 93 51.75 44.59 -60.25
CA THR A 93 50.53 43.96 -60.78
C THR A 93 49.54 43.88 -59.63
N LEU A 94 48.36 44.46 -59.83
CA LEU A 94 47.31 44.51 -58.82
C LEU A 94 46.16 43.61 -59.27
N PHE A 95 45.67 42.79 -58.35
CA PHE A 95 44.52 41.91 -58.55
C PHE A 95 43.39 42.38 -57.64
N GLU A 96 42.21 42.62 -58.20
CA GLU A 96 41.01 42.88 -57.41
C GLU A 96 40.70 41.66 -56.53
N ALA A 97 40.62 41.88 -55.21
CA ALA A 97 40.40 40.84 -54.21
C ALA A 97 39.03 40.94 -53.53
N SER A 98 38.11 41.77 -54.06
CA SER A 98 36.76 42.01 -53.50
C SER A 98 35.97 40.71 -53.26
N ALA A 99 35.95 39.79 -54.24
CA ALA A 99 35.26 38.52 -54.13
C ALA A 99 35.93 37.58 -53.09
N ARG A 100 37.27 37.57 -53.05
CA ARG A 100 38.04 36.78 -52.07
C ARG A 100 37.80 37.27 -50.65
N ARG A 101 37.83 38.59 -50.42
CA ARG A 101 37.62 39.18 -49.10
C ARG A 101 36.20 38.94 -48.57
N ARG A 102 35.20 39.01 -49.45
CA ARG A 102 33.81 38.67 -49.11
C ARG A 102 33.67 37.19 -48.75
N TYR A 103 34.25 36.29 -49.56
CA TYR A 103 34.27 34.86 -49.26
C TYR A 103 34.95 34.53 -47.93
N GLU A 104 36.09 35.15 -47.61
CA GLU A 104 36.77 34.97 -46.32
C GLU A 104 35.90 35.42 -45.12
N LEU A 105 35.19 36.55 -45.25
CA LEU A 105 34.29 37.04 -44.21
C LEU A 105 33.04 36.14 -44.06
N ASP A 106 32.43 35.72 -45.16
CA ASP A 106 31.29 34.81 -45.17
C ASP A 106 31.69 33.45 -44.58
N LEU A 107 32.88 32.95 -44.89
CA LEU A 107 33.43 31.71 -44.32
C LEU A 107 33.65 31.83 -42.81
N LEU A 108 34.24 32.92 -42.34
CA LEU A 108 34.44 33.16 -40.90
C LEU A 108 33.10 33.29 -40.16
N ALA A 109 32.12 33.96 -40.75
CA ALA A 109 30.78 34.07 -40.20
C ALA A 109 30.08 32.69 -40.14
N ALA A 110 30.17 31.90 -41.22
CA ALA A 110 29.64 30.54 -41.26
C ALA A 110 30.32 29.62 -40.25
N GLN A 111 31.65 29.70 -40.10
CA GLN A 111 32.40 28.92 -39.12
C GLN A 111 31.99 29.27 -37.69
N ARG A 112 31.90 30.56 -37.34
CA ARG A 112 31.42 31.00 -36.02
C ARG A 112 29.98 30.54 -35.74
N ALA A 113 29.10 30.61 -36.75
CA ALA A 113 27.73 30.13 -36.62
C ALA A 113 27.67 28.62 -36.40
N ALA A 114 28.51 27.85 -37.10
CA ALA A 114 28.63 26.41 -36.94
C ALA A 114 29.17 26.03 -35.55
N GLU A 115 30.25 26.67 -35.09
CA GLU A 115 30.82 26.47 -33.75
C GLU A 115 29.79 26.80 -32.65
N ALA A 116 29.07 27.92 -32.76
CA ALA A 116 28.02 28.27 -31.81
C ALA A 116 26.85 27.28 -31.83
N SER A 117 26.48 26.77 -33.01
CA SER A 117 25.46 25.73 -33.14
C SER A 117 25.90 24.42 -32.51
N GLU A 118 27.17 24.03 -32.67
CA GLU A 118 27.73 22.83 -32.06
C GLU A 118 27.75 22.94 -30.52
N VAL A 119 28.17 24.09 -29.99
CA VAL A 119 28.13 24.35 -28.54
C VAL A 119 26.70 24.22 -28.00
N ARG A 120 25.71 24.85 -28.63
CA ARG A 120 24.30 24.74 -28.21
C ARG A 120 23.79 23.31 -28.27
N SER A 121 24.12 22.57 -29.34
CA SER A 121 23.70 21.17 -29.49
C SER A 121 24.29 20.29 -28.38
N ARG A 122 25.58 20.48 -28.02
CA ARG A 122 26.21 19.80 -26.88
C ARG A 122 25.58 20.18 -25.55
N THR A 123 25.25 21.46 -25.33
CA THR A 123 24.55 21.93 -24.11
C THR A 123 23.19 21.25 -23.97
N LEU A 124 22.39 21.23 -25.04
CA LEU A 124 21.08 20.57 -25.03
C LEU A 124 21.21 19.05 -24.81
N GLN A 125 22.17 18.39 -25.45
CA GLN A 125 22.42 16.96 -25.25
C GLN A 125 22.76 16.62 -23.80
N ARG A 126 23.64 17.42 -23.16
CA ARG A 126 23.96 17.23 -21.73
C ARG A 126 22.75 17.50 -20.84
N PHE A 127 21.98 18.56 -21.13
CA PHE A 127 20.75 18.88 -20.41
C PHE A 127 19.77 17.70 -20.42
N VAL A 128 19.47 17.17 -21.61
CA VAL A 128 18.56 16.04 -21.77
C VAL A 128 19.11 14.78 -21.11
N SER A 129 20.42 14.54 -21.19
CA SER A 129 21.07 13.38 -20.55
C SER A 129 20.95 13.43 -19.03
N ASP A 130 21.24 14.57 -18.42
CA ASP A 130 21.19 14.71 -16.96
C ASP A 130 19.74 14.67 -16.46
N LEU A 131 18.80 15.29 -17.19
CA LEU A 131 17.37 15.17 -16.90
C LEU A 131 16.85 13.74 -17.08
N ALA A 132 17.41 12.96 -18.01
CA ALA A 132 17.05 11.55 -18.18
C ALA A 132 17.49 10.69 -16.98
N ALA A 133 18.53 11.10 -16.25
CA ALA A 133 19.00 10.41 -15.05
C ALA A 133 18.19 10.78 -13.79
N ALA A 134 17.53 11.94 -13.78
CA ALA A 134 16.68 12.36 -12.68
C ALA A 134 15.37 11.54 -12.62
N VAL A 135 15.14 10.91 -11.47
CA VAL A 135 13.96 10.06 -11.23
C VAL A 135 12.96 10.76 -10.31
N ALA A 136 13.43 11.66 -9.44
CA ALA A 136 12.60 12.49 -8.59
C ALA A 136 12.43 13.91 -9.16
N THR A 137 11.34 14.55 -8.79
CA THR A 137 11.00 15.92 -9.20
C THR A 137 12.01 16.93 -8.66
N GLU A 138 12.52 16.70 -7.45
CA GLU A 138 13.54 17.53 -6.79
C GLU A 138 14.89 17.45 -7.53
N ASP A 139 15.37 16.24 -7.84
CA ASP A 139 16.59 16.02 -8.64
C ASP A 139 16.48 16.71 -10.02
N ALA A 140 15.33 16.56 -10.67
CA ALA A 140 15.09 17.18 -11.97
C ALA A 140 15.10 18.71 -11.86
N ALA A 141 14.49 19.28 -10.81
CA ALA A 141 14.48 20.72 -10.55
C ALA A 141 15.90 21.28 -10.35
N GLU A 142 16.76 20.60 -9.59
CA GLU A 142 18.16 20.99 -9.42
C GLU A 142 18.93 20.99 -10.76
N VAL A 143 18.77 19.93 -11.56
CA VAL A 143 19.39 19.84 -12.89
C VAL A 143 18.92 20.96 -13.81
N VAL A 144 17.61 21.27 -13.81
CA VAL A 144 17.02 22.36 -14.61
C VAL A 144 17.68 23.68 -14.26
N VAL A 145 17.72 24.02 -12.98
CA VAL A 145 18.30 25.28 -12.48
C VAL A 145 19.78 25.35 -12.84
N HIS A 146 20.56 24.33 -12.49
CA HIS A 146 22.01 24.30 -12.68
C HIS A 146 22.42 24.45 -14.15
N ARG A 147 21.82 23.62 -15.01
CA ARG A 147 22.21 23.58 -16.41
C ARG A 147 21.67 24.75 -17.21
N SER A 148 20.48 25.26 -16.89
CA SER A 148 19.96 26.46 -17.56
C SER A 148 20.77 27.69 -17.18
N ARG A 149 21.24 27.79 -15.94
CA ARG A 149 22.18 28.84 -15.51
C ARG A 149 23.47 28.80 -16.31
N GLN A 150 24.09 27.62 -16.45
CA GLN A 150 25.32 27.44 -17.22
C GLN A 150 25.13 27.70 -18.73
N ALA A 151 23.96 27.35 -19.29
CA ALA A 151 23.70 27.45 -20.71
C ALA A 151 23.78 28.90 -21.25
N VAL A 152 23.37 29.88 -20.44
CA VAL A 152 23.39 31.31 -20.80
C VAL A 152 24.32 32.15 -19.92
N GLN A 153 25.16 31.49 -19.11
CA GLN A 153 26.09 32.15 -18.17
C GLN A 153 25.36 33.12 -17.22
N ALA A 154 24.20 32.71 -16.70
CA ALA A 154 23.45 33.49 -15.73
C ALA A 154 24.16 33.50 -14.36
N THR A 155 23.99 34.60 -13.62
CA THR A 155 24.57 34.77 -12.28
C THR A 155 23.85 33.92 -11.24
N GLY A 156 22.55 33.71 -11.43
CA GLY A 156 21.67 32.92 -10.56
C GLY A 156 20.47 32.36 -11.30
N ALA A 157 19.82 31.36 -10.69
CA ALA A 157 18.65 30.69 -11.26
C ALA A 157 17.73 30.15 -10.17
N ALA A 158 16.42 30.14 -10.40
CA ALA A 158 15.44 29.54 -9.50
C ALA A 158 14.20 29.03 -10.26
N LEU A 159 13.61 27.94 -9.76
CA LEU A 159 12.48 27.26 -10.37
C LEU A 159 11.29 27.22 -9.41
N TRP A 160 10.15 27.72 -9.88
CA TRP A 160 8.86 27.60 -9.20
C TRP A 160 7.97 26.63 -9.96
N LEU A 161 7.37 25.69 -9.24
CA LEU A 161 6.39 24.75 -9.78
C LEU A 161 5.01 25.03 -9.22
N VAL A 162 3.99 24.81 -10.04
CA VAL A 162 2.59 24.91 -9.63
C VAL A 162 2.24 23.67 -8.82
N ALA A 163 1.90 23.88 -7.54
CA ALA A 163 1.38 22.85 -6.65
C ALA A 163 -0.08 23.13 -6.30
N VAL A 164 -0.84 22.05 -6.09
CA VAL A 164 -2.17 22.11 -5.48
C VAL A 164 -1.97 22.03 -3.97
N ASP A 165 -2.49 22.99 -3.21
CA ASP A 165 -2.33 23.03 -1.76
C ASP A 165 -2.96 21.80 -1.10
N ALA A 166 -2.10 20.88 -0.61
CA ALA A 166 -2.52 19.64 0.04
C ALA A 166 -3.20 19.87 1.40
N ALA A 167 -3.01 21.04 2.02
CA ALA A 167 -3.62 21.39 3.31
C ALA A 167 -5.04 21.94 3.17
N ARG A 168 -5.45 22.37 1.96
CA ARG A 168 -6.78 22.91 1.65
C ARG A 168 -7.26 22.40 0.27
N PRO A 169 -7.73 21.13 0.19
CA PRO A 169 -8.21 20.56 -1.08
C PRO A 169 -9.41 21.30 -1.71
N ASP A 170 -10.13 22.14 -0.94
CA ASP A 170 -11.24 22.96 -1.43
C ASP A 170 -10.80 24.28 -2.09
N THR A 171 -9.54 24.72 -1.92
CA THR A 171 -9.02 25.89 -2.64
C THR A 171 -8.40 25.43 -3.96
N THR A 172 -9.08 25.74 -5.05
CA THR A 172 -8.66 25.42 -6.43
C THR A 172 -7.62 26.40 -7.00
N GLU A 173 -7.16 27.36 -6.20
CA GLU A 173 -6.16 28.34 -6.66
C GLU A 173 -4.77 27.70 -6.71
N PRO A 174 -4.14 27.60 -7.90
CA PRO A 174 -2.79 27.07 -8.03
C PRO A 174 -1.79 27.97 -7.31
N VAL A 175 -0.96 27.38 -6.44
CA VAL A 175 0.10 28.10 -5.73
C VAL A 175 1.44 27.72 -6.34
N ALA A 176 2.25 28.71 -6.71
CA ALA A 176 3.63 28.47 -7.10
C ALA A 176 4.49 28.26 -5.85
N VAL A 177 5.26 27.18 -5.84
CA VAL A 177 6.17 26.82 -4.75
C VAL A 177 7.59 26.80 -5.30
N LEU A 178 8.50 27.52 -4.64
CA LEU A 178 9.93 27.46 -4.92
C LEU A 178 10.42 26.03 -4.72
N THR A 179 10.90 25.39 -5.79
CA THR A 179 11.31 23.97 -5.77
C THR A 179 12.83 23.82 -5.77
N ALA A 180 13.56 24.70 -6.47
CA ALA A 180 15.02 24.69 -6.49
C ALA A 180 15.57 26.09 -6.79
N SER A 181 16.76 26.39 -6.29
CA SER A 181 17.48 27.63 -6.58
C SER A 181 18.99 27.45 -6.49
N GLU A 182 19.75 28.17 -7.33
CA GLU A 182 21.21 28.21 -7.32
C GLU A 182 21.68 29.66 -7.45
N ASN A 183 22.62 30.07 -6.59
CA ASN A 183 23.24 31.41 -6.61
C ASN A 183 22.24 32.59 -6.58
N MET A 184 21.11 32.43 -5.88
CA MET A 184 20.15 33.51 -5.62
C MET A 184 20.20 33.91 -4.15
N SER A 185 20.18 35.21 -3.86
CA SER A 185 20.18 35.69 -2.46
C SER A 185 18.82 35.44 -1.79
N PRO A 186 18.79 35.15 -0.47
CA PRO A 186 17.53 34.96 0.26
C PRO A 186 16.58 36.16 0.15
N ALA A 187 17.12 37.38 0.21
CA ALA A 187 16.32 38.60 0.07
C ALA A 187 15.64 38.72 -1.31
N LEU A 188 16.31 38.24 -2.37
CA LEU A 188 15.75 38.23 -3.71
C LEU A 188 14.69 37.15 -3.88
N LEU A 189 14.92 35.96 -3.30
CA LEU A 189 13.92 34.88 -3.27
C LEU A 189 12.67 35.27 -2.49
N ASP A 190 12.81 35.87 -1.30
CA ASP A 190 11.69 36.35 -0.49
C ASP A 190 10.91 37.46 -1.20
N ALA A 191 11.59 38.36 -1.90
CA ALA A 191 10.93 39.41 -2.70
C ALA A 191 10.16 38.82 -3.90
N LEU A 192 10.66 37.75 -4.51
CA LEU A 192 9.97 37.02 -5.58
C LEU A 192 8.76 36.24 -5.04
N ASP A 193 8.91 35.51 -3.93
CA ASP A 193 7.81 34.80 -3.28
C ASP A 193 6.73 35.75 -2.76
N GLY A 194 7.10 36.92 -2.27
CA GLY A 194 6.16 37.96 -1.81
C GLY A 194 5.44 38.69 -2.94
N THR A 195 5.94 38.64 -4.17
CA THR A 195 5.29 39.19 -5.37
C THR A 195 4.48 38.14 -6.15
N ALA A 196 4.75 36.85 -5.90
CA ALA A 196 4.15 35.71 -6.56
C ALA A 196 2.72 35.28 -6.14
N PRO A 197 2.13 35.61 -4.97
CA PRO A 197 0.86 35.01 -4.58
C PRO A 197 -0.28 35.72 -5.32
N GLY A 198 -0.56 35.24 -6.53
CA GLY A 198 -1.77 35.58 -7.29
C GLY A 198 -1.62 35.68 -8.80
N ARG A 199 -0.42 35.54 -9.40
CA ARG A 199 -0.22 35.86 -10.84
C ARG A 199 0.74 34.97 -11.62
N VAL A 200 0.81 33.70 -11.27
CA VAL A 200 1.43 32.64 -12.10
C VAL A 200 0.87 32.70 -13.54
N ASP A 201 -0.42 33.03 -13.72
CA ASP A 201 -1.06 33.23 -15.04
C ASP A 201 -0.42 34.31 -15.95
N LEU A 202 0.20 35.34 -15.37
CA LEU A 202 0.77 36.47 -16.14
C LEU A 202 2.15 36.14 -16.72
N VAL A 203 2.82 35.16 -16.13
CA VAL A 203 4.14 34.66 -16.55
C VAL A 203 4.01 33.50 -17.55
N LEU A 204 2.95 32.68 -17.41
CA LEU A 204 2.80 31.44 -18.17
C LEU A 204 2.31 31.62 -19.61
N SER A 205 1.60 32.71 -19.93
CA SER A 205 0.88 32.85 -21.21
C SER A 205 1.70 33.34 -22.42
N ALA A 206 2.95 33.78 -22.26
CA ALA A 206 3.76 34.14 -23.44
C ALA A 206 5.27 33.98 -23.24
N GLY A 207 5.83 32.93 -23.87
CA GLY A 207 7.23 32.78 -24.27
C GLY A 207 8.30 33.05 -23.22
N VAL A 208 9.57 33.02 -23.64
CA VAL A 208 10.68 33.52 -22.82
C VAL A 208 10.63 35.05 -22.80
N ARG A 209 10.74 35.67 -21.62
CA ARG A 209 10.74 37.13 -21.47
C ARG A 209 11.96 37.61 -20.70
N THR A 210 12.50 38.75 -21.11
CA THR A 210 13.51 39.47 -20.34
C THR A 210 12.88 40.71 -19.72
N VAL A 211 12.99 40.83 -18.41
CA VAL A 211 12.49 41.95 -17.60
C VAL A 211 13.70 42.72 -17.10
N PRO A 212 14.02 43.89 -17.69
CA PRO A 212 15.16 44.67 -17.26
C PRO A 212 14.86 45.34 -15.90
N VAL A 213 15.83 45.31 -15.01
CA VAL A 213 15.79 45.96 -13.69
C VAL A 213 15.96 47.47 -13.90
N THR A 214 14.84 48.12 -14.20
CA THR A 214 14.76 49.56 -14.49
C THR A 214 14.04 50.29 -13.37
N GLU A 215 14.09 51.62 -13.39
CA GLU A 215 13.33 52.49 -12.48
C GLU A 215 11.82 52.12 -12.46
N ARG A 216 11.30 51.67 -13.61
CA ARG A 216 9.92 51.19 -13.80
C ARG A 216 9.60 49.91 -13.03
N LEU A 217 10.57 49.01 -12.87
CA LEU A 217 10.45 47.83 -12.01
C LEU A 217 10.43 48.26 -10.54
N GLY A 218 11.23 49.26 -10.17
CA GLY A 218 11.26 49.85 -8.84
C GLY A 218 9.94 50.52 -8.44
N GLU A 219 9.21 51.11 -9.38
CA GLU A 219 7.86 51.66 -9.13
C GLU A 219 6.82 50.57 -8.84
N ALA A 220 6.87 49.44 -9.56
CA ALA A 220 5.91 48.35 -9.41
C ALA A 220 6.24 47.42 -8.22
N TRP A 221 7.53 47.10 -8.04
CA TRP A 221 8.04 46.17 -7.04
C TRP A 221 9.33 46.69 -6.38
N PRO A 222 9.20 47.59 -5.39
CA PRO A 222 10.35 48.26 -4.77
C PRO A 222 11.30 47.28 -4.07
N ALA A 223 10.76 46.27 -3.38
CA ALA A 223 11.55 45.27 -2.67
C ALA A 223 12.37 44.39 -3.63
N LEU A 224 11.78 44.01 -4.76
CA LEU A 224 12.44 43.23 -5.80
C LEU A 224 13.57 44.04 -6.47
N ALA A 225 13.30 45.30 -6.82
CA ALA A 225 14.30 46.17 -7.44
C ALA A 225 15.48 46.48 -6.50
N ALA A 226 15.22 46.68 -5.20
CA ALA A 226 16.26 46.87 -4.20
C ALA A 226 17.15 45.63 -4.05
N ALA A 227 16.55 44.44 -3.90
CA ALA A 227 17.29 43.18 -3.79
C ALA A 227 18.11 42.86 -5.06
N ALA A 228 17.57 43.15 -6.24
CA ALA A 228 18.27 42.99 -7.51
C ALA A 228 19.47 43.96 -7.64
N ALA A 229 19.30 45.22 -7.23
CA ALA A 229 20.37 46.22 -7.28
C ALA A 229 21.53 45.88 -6.30
N GLU A 230 21.22 45.40 -5.10
CA GLU A 230 22.23 44.96 -4.12
C GLU A 230 23.09 43.78 -4.62
N THR A 231 22.53 42.96 -5.50
CA THR A 231 23.17 41.76 -6.05
C THR A 231 23.75 41.95 -7.45
N GLY A 232 23.71 43.19 -7.99
CA GLY A 232 24.25 43.51 -9.31
C GLY A 232 23.45 42.92 -10.48
N VAL A 233 22.20 42.52 -10.25
CA VAL A 233 21.33 41.96 -11.28
C VAL A 233 20.77 43.07 -12.16
N THR A 234 21.00 42.98 -13.48
CA THR A 234 20.52 43.95 -14.47
C THR A 234 19.26 43.49 -15.17
N ASP A 235 19.09 42.18 -15.38
CA ASP A 235 17.97 41.62 -16.13
C ASP A 235 17.48 40.30 -15.50
N LEU A 236 16.16 40.14 -15.44
CA LEU A 236 15.49 38.91 -15.03
C LEU A 236 14.92 38.21 -16.27
N VAL A 237 15.33 36.97 -16.52
CA VAL A 237 14.84 36.19 -17.65
C VAL A 237 13.86 35.15 -17.13
N VAL A 238 12.65 35.16 -17.65
CA VAL A 238 11.59 34.23 -17.25
C VAL A 238 11.34 33.26 -18.39
N VAL A 239 11.47 31.98 -18.08
CA VAL A 239 11.36 30.86 -19.02
C VAL A 239 10.19 29.98 -18.57
N PRO A 240 9.12 29.83 -19.39
CA PRO A 240 8.00 28.98 -19.04
C PRO A 240 8.41 27.51 -19.06
N VAL A 241 8.02 26.77 -18.03
CA VAL A 241 8.24 25.32 -17.91
C VAL A 241 6.92 24.63 -18.25
N THR A 242 6.91 23.94 -19.39
CA THR A 242 5.69 23.40 -20.00
C THR A 242 5.88 21.94 -20.40
N ALA A 243 4.84 21.14 -20.14
CA ALA A 243 4.71 19.78 -20.66
C ALA A 243 3.43 19.73 -21.50
N ASP A 244 3.58 19.45 -22.79
CA ASP A 244 2.50 19.53 -23.79
C ASP A 244 1.79 20.90 -23.70
N ASP A 245 0.48 20.91 -23.46
CA ASP A 245 -0.34 22.13 -23.30
C ASP A 245 -0.46 22.57 -21.82
N THR A 246 0.24 21.91 -20.90
CA THR A 246 0.15 22.18 -19.46
C THR A 246 1.32 23.02 -18.98
N HIS A 247 1.01 24.13 -18.31
CA HIS A 247 1.99 24.96 -17.63
C HIS A 247 2.30 24.41 -16.24
N LEU A 248 3.52 23.93 -16.05
CA LEU A 248 3.96 23.34 -14.79
C LEU A 248 4.62 24.36 -13.87
N GLY A 249 5.15 25.46 -14.41
CA GLY A 249 5.88 26.45 -13.62
C GLY A 249 6.69 27.43 -14.45
N ALA A 250 7.62 28.12 -13.78
CA ALA A 250 8.52 29.09 -14.40
C ALA A 250 9.94 28.98 -13.83
N LEU A 251 10.91 28.99 -14.74
CA LEU A 251 12.33 29.12 -14.43
C LEU A 251 12.73 30.59 -14.57
N LEU A 252 13.34 31.15 -13.54
CA LEU A 252 13.87 32.49 -13.51
C LEU A 252 15.40 32.43 -13.56
N LEU A 253 16.03 33.26 -14.40
CA LEU A 253 17.48 33.41 -14.50
C LEU A 253 17.83 34.88 -14.28
N THR A 254 18.91 35.15 -13.54
CA THR A 254 19.42 36.51 -13.34
C THR A 254 20.65 36.75 -14.21
N LEU A 255 20.69 37.88 -14.91
CA LEU A 255 21.86 38.36 -15.65
C LEU A 255 22.38 39.63 -14.95
N GLY A 256 23.70 39.81 -14.94
CA GLY A 256 24.36 40.96 -14.33
C GLY A 256 25.87 40.90 -14.53
N ASP A 257 26.57 41.92 -14.05
CA ASP A 257 28.03 41.94 -14.08
C ASP A 257 28.59 41.04 -12.95
N GLU A 258 29.51 40.13 -13.30
CA GLU A 258 30.26 39.37 -12.31
C GLU A 258 31.05 40.37 -11.46
N ALA A 259 30.77 40.39 -10.15
CA ALA A 259 31.58 41.08 -9.17
C ALA A 259 32.89 40.30 -8.93
N ASP A 260 33.71 40.11 -9.96
CA ASP A 260 35.09 39.65 -9.79
C ASP A 260 36.05 40.81 -10.06
N GLY A 261 36.87 41.10 -9.06
CA GLY A 261 37.85 42.17 -9.08
C GLY A 261 38.98 41.89 -10.06
N ASP A 262 39.65 42.97 -10.48
CA ASP A 262 40.86 42.97 -11.31
C ASP A 262 40.69 42.60 -12.79
N LEU A 263 39.94 43.41 -13.55
CA LEU A 263 40.42 43.87 -14.85
C LEU A 263 39.63 45.09 -15.30
N ILE A 264 40.34 46.12 -15.80
CA ILE A 264 39.70 47.30 -16.40
C ILE A 264 39.00 46.83 -17.69
N SER A 265 37.70 46.57 -17.59
CA SER A 265 36.84 46.38 -18.76
C SER A 265 36.71 47.71 -19.49
N LEU A 266 37.09 47.73 -20.77
CA LEU A 266 36.93 48.89 -21.67
C LEU A 266 35.50 48.95 -22.29
N ALA A 267 34.53 48.22 -21.73
CA ALA A 267 33.13 48.29 -22.15
C ALA A 267 32.42 49.43 -21.41
N GLU A 268 31.62 50.21 -22.15
CA GLU A 268 30.80 51.30 -21.57
C GLU A 268 29.86 50.74 -20.47
N PRO A 269 29.68 51.44 -19.33
CA PRO A 269 28.76 51.01 -18.30
C PRO A 269 27.30 51.11 -18.79
N ALA A 270 26.50 50.08 -18.49
CA ALA A 270 25.04 50.04 -18.60
C ALA A 270 24.42 49.98 -20.02
N ALA A 271 24.92 49.11 -20.90
CA ALA A 271 24.10 48.62 -22.01
C ALA A 271 23.35 47.35 -21.58
N HIS A 272 22.02 47.43 -21.44
CA HIS A 272 21.17 46.25 -21.17
C HIS A 272 21.51 45.10 -22.11
N ARG A 273 21.80 43.92 -21.55
CA ARG A 273 22.23 42.76 -22.33
C ARG A 273 20.98 42.04 -22.85
N SER A 274 20.45 42.48 -23.99
CA SER A 274 19.37 41.76 -24.66
C SER A 274 19.87 40.37 -25.07
N LEU A 275 19.17 39.32 -24.62
CA LEU A 275 19.50 37.94 -24.99
C LEU A 275 19.42 37.78 -26.53
N PRO A 276 20.46 37.22 -27.18
CA PRO A 276 20.41 36.85 -28.58
C PRO A 276 19.19 35.95 -28.87
N THR A 277 18.59 36.08 -30.06
CA THR A 277 17.46 35.22 -30.48
C THR A 277 17.76 33.73 -30.34
N ALA A 278 19.00 33.32 -30.62
CA ALA A 278 19.42 31.93 -30.48
C ALA A 278 19.43 31.43 -29.03
N ASP A 279 19.66 32.30 -28.05
CA ASP A 279 19.63 31.95 -26.63
C ASP A 279 18.19 31.90 -26.11
N VAL A 280 17.32 32.77 -26.64
CA VAL A 280 15.87 32.70 -26.41
C VAL A 280 15.30 31.37 -26.92
N ASP A 281 15.68 30.94 -28.13
CA ASP A 281 15.25 29.66 -28.71
C ASP A 281 15.79 28.47 -27.91
N LEU A 282 17.05 28.56 -27.44
CA LEU A 282 17.64 27.56 -26.56
C LEU A 282 16.86 27.47 -25.25
N LEU A 283 16.62 28.59 -24.56
CA LEU A 283 15.88 28.64 -23.29
C LEU A 283 14.45 28.13 -23.45
N CYS A 284 13.77 28.46 -24.55
CA CYS A 284 12.44 27.91 -24.85
C CYS A 284 12.49 26.38 -24.98
N THR A 285 13.52 25.87 -25.67
CA THR A 285 13.74 24.42 -25.78
C THR A 285 14.03 23.78 -24.43
N LEU A 286 14.89 24.40 -23.61
CA LEU A 286 15.22 23.94 -22.26
C LEU A 286 13.98 23.94 -21.34
N GLY A 287 13.16 24.98 -21.37
CA GLY A 287 11.91 25.07 -20.60
C GLY A 287 10.91 23.95 -20.94
N ARG A 288 10.81 23.59 -22.23
CA ARG A 288 9.97 22.45 -22.67
C ARG A 288 10.58 21.10 -22.28
N GLN A 289 11.89 20.92 -22.40
CA GLN A 289 12.56 19.68 -21.97
C GLN A 289 12.50 19.50 -20.46
N ALA A 290 12.65 20.59 -19.70
CA ALA A 290 12.47 20.64 -18.26
C ALA A 290 11.06 20.20 -17.88
N GLY A 291 10.03 20.78 -18.51
CA GLY A 291 8.64 20.43 -18.20
C GLY A 291 8.33 18.96 -18.47
N GLN A 292 8.77 18.42 -19.61
CA GLN A 292 8.63 16.99 -19.93
C GLN A 292 9.33 16.09 -18.90
N ALA A 293 10.55 16.45 -18.47
CA ALA A 293 11.28 15.67 -17.49
C ALA A 293 10.64 15.72 -16.09
N LEU A 294 10.19 16.90 -15.67
CA LEU A 294 9.50 17.11 -14.39
C LEU A 294 8.17 16.36 -14.35
N GLU A 295 7.36 16.42 -15.41
CA GLU A 295 6.10 15.66 -15.46
C GLU A 295 6.36 14.15 -15.46
N ARG A 296 7.38 13.68 -16.17
CA ARG A 296 7.77 12.27 -16.13
C ARG A 296 8.21 11.84 -14.73
N ALA A 297 9.02 12.65 -14.04
CA ALA A 297 9.44 12.38 -12.67
C ALA A 297 8.23 12.34 -11.71
N ARG A 298 7.33 13.33 -11.81
CA ARG A 298 6.09 13.39 -11.03
C ARG A 298 5.19 12.17 -11.26
N LEU A 299 4.99 11.76 -12.52
CA LEU A 299 4.21 10.57 -12.88
C LEU A 299 4.89 9.28 -12.39
N HIS A 300 6.21 9.22 -12.44
CA HIS A 300 6.96 8.07 -11.93
C HIS A 300 6.83 7.94 -10.41
N GLU A 301 6.98 9.04 -9.67
CA GLU A 301 6.75 9.08 -8.22
C GLU A 301 5.31 8.72 -7.85
N GLU A 302 4.31 9.21 -8.58
CA GLU A 302 2.90 8.87 -8.37
C GLU A 302 2.66 7.37 -8.61
N THR A 303 3.19 6.84 -9.72
CA THR A 303 3.10 5.41 -10.06
C THR A 303 3.78 4.55 -8.99
N ALA A 304 4.95 4.96 -8.52
CA ALA A 304 5.68 4.28 -7.45
C ALA A 304 4.89 4.28 -6.13
N ARG A 305 4.33 5.44 -5.72
CA ARG A 305 3.46 5.54 -4.55
C ARG A 305 2.19 4.70 -4.68
N GLN A 306 1.56 4.68 -5.84
CA GLN A 306 0.37 3.87 -6.10
C GLN A 306 0.71 2.37 -6.07
N ALA A 307 1.85 1.96 -6.61
CA ALA A 307 2.33 0.59 -6.57
C ALA A 307 2.63 0.14 -5.13
N GLU A 308 3.29 0.99 -4.33
CA GLU A 308 3.55 0.73 -2.91
C GLU A 308 2.25 0.55 -2.11
N ARG A 309 1.29 1.46 -2.28
CA ARG A 309 -0.04 1.37 -1.66
C ARG A 309 -0.77 0.09 -2.04
N SER A 310 -0.78 -0.24 -3.33
CA SER A 310 -1.43 -1.46 -3.84
C SER A 310 -0.76 -2.73 -3.30
N GLY A 311 0.58 -2.74 -3.23
CA GLY A 311 1.33 -3.84 -2.63
C GLY A 311 1.00 -4.04 -1.16
N PHE A 312 0.94 -2.95 -0.39
CA PHE A 312 0.56 -2.99 1.01
C PHE A 312 -0.86 -3.51 1.24
N LEU A 313 -1.84 -3.05 0.45
CA LEU A 313 -3.23 -3.55 0.53
C LEU A 313 -3.34 -5.03 0.16
N LEU A 314 -2.55 -5.49 -0.80
CA LEU A 314 -2.51 -6.90 -1.19
C LEU A 314 -1.90 -7.77 -0.08
N ASP A 315 -0.85 -7.29 0.58
CA ASP A 315 -0.24 -7.97 1.71
C ASP A 315 -1.21 -8.06 2.90
N ALA A 316 -1.91 -6.96 3.22
CA ALA A 316 -2.96 -6.93 4.22
C ALA A 316 -4.09 -7.92 3.88
N ALA A 317 -4.59 -7.91 2.64
CA ALA A 317 -5.64 -8.83 2.18
C ALA A 317 -5.22 -10.30 2.30
N ARG A 318 -4.00 -10.64 1.87
CA ARG A 318 -3.46 -12.01 1.95
C ARG A 318 -3.33 -12.50 3.38
N MET A 319 -2.91 -11.62 4.29
CA MET A 319 -2.80 -11.94 5.70
C MET A 319 -4.19 -12.14 6.33
N LEU A 320 -5.14 -11.23 6.06
CA LEU A 320 -6.53 -11.33 6.52
C LEU A 320 -7.23 -12.60 6.01
N ALA A 321 -6.91 -13.05 4.80
CA ALA A 321 -7.53 -14.23 4.20
C ALA A 321 -7.07 -15.59 4.78
N ARG A 322 -5.90 -15.65 5.41
CA ARG A 322 -5.26 -16.91 5.86
C ARG A 322 -5.50 -17.28 7.31
N ALA A 323 -6.02 -16.36 8.11
CA ALA A 323 -5.99 -16.53 9.55
C ALA A 323 -7.21 -17.29 10.09
N ALA A 324 -6.97 -18.09 11.14
CA ALA A 324 -7.98 -18.94 11.78
C ALA A 324 -8.73 -18.21 12.92
N GLY A 325 -8.17 -17.13 13.48
CA GLY A 325 -8.75 -16.39 14.60
C GLY A 325 -8.74 -14.88 14.39
N VAL A 326 -9.88 -14.23 14.64
CA VAL A 326 -10.09 -12.80 14.39
C VAL A 326 -9.05 -11.94 15.13
N THR A 327 -8.88 -12.15 16.44
CA THR A 327 -7.99 -11.35 17.30
C THR A 327 -6.52 -11.39 16.84
N GLU A 328 -5.97 -12.58 16.60
CA GLU A 328 -4.59 -12.73 16.12
C GLU A 328 -4.40 -12.02 14.78
N THR A 329 -5.39 -12.12 13.90
CA THR A 329 -5.34 -11.50 12.57
C THR A 329 -5.27 -9.98 12.65
N VAL A 330 -6.13 -9.37 13.47
CA VAL A 330 -6.17 -7.91 13.62
C VAL A 330 -4.96 -7.38 14.37
N GLU A 331 -4.37 -8.14 15.30
CA GLU A 331 -3.09 -7.77 15.93
C GLU A 331 -1.95 -7.74 14.91
N ARG A 332 -1.85 -8.75 14.06
CA ARG A 332 -0.86 -8.80 12.95
C ARG A 332 -1.10 -7.71 11.91
N LEU A 333 -2.36 -7.33 11.68
CA LEU A 333 -2.69 -6.20 10.82
C LEU A 333 -2.16 -4.91 11.41
N ALA A 334 -2.38 -4.66 12.70
CA ALA A 334 -1.85 -3.47 13.35
C ALA A 334 -0.32 -3.43 13.36
N GLU A 335 0.36 -4.58 13.52
CA GLU A 335 1.82 -4.67 13.35
C GLU A 335 2.30 -4.21 11.97
N MET A 336 1.52 -4.48 10.93
CA MET A 336 1.85 -4.07 9.57
C MET A 336 1.46 -2.61 9.28
N VAL A 337 0.30 -2.17 9.76
CA VAL A 337 -0.27 -0.84 9.52
C VAL A 337 0.55 0.25 10.18
N VAL A 338 0.98 0.03 11.43
CA VAL A 338 1.63 1.07 12.21
C VAL A 338 2.94 1.60 11.57
N PRO A 339 3.96 0.76 11.29
CA PRO A 339 5.21 1.27 10.70
C PRO A 339 5.02 1.93 9.33
N ARG A 340 3.94 1.61 8.60
CA ARG A 340 3.69 2.10 7.23
C ARG A 340 2.72 3.26 7.12
N LEU A 341 1.70 3.35 7.98
CA LEU A 341 0.59 4.29 7.82
C LEU A 341 0.35 5.18 9.04
N ALA A 342 0.50 4.69 10.27
CA ALA A 342 0.11 5.42 11.48
C ALA A 342 1.00 5.10 12.69
N ASP A 343 1.24 6.02 13.62
CA ASP A 343 2.06 5.70 14.80
C ASP A 343 1.29 4.90 15.87
N LEU A 344 -0.05 5.00 15.83
CA LEU A 344 -0.98 4.29 16.70
C LEU A 344 -2.11 3.66 15.88
N CYS A 345 -2.43 2.40 16.17
CA CYS A 345 -3.58 1.68 15.63
C CYS A 345 -4.41 1.08 16.76
N VAL A 346 -5.71 1.40 16.77
CA VAL A 346 -6.69 0.89 17.72
C VAL A 346 -7.86 0.28 16.96
N LEU A 347 -8.25 -0.94 17.31
CA LEU A 347 -9.48 -1.55 16.79
C LEU A 347 -10.42 -1.87 17.94
N ASP A 348 -11.62 -1.31 17.84
CA ASP A 348 -12.73 -1.54 18.73
C ASP A 348 -13.81 -2.32 17.95
N LEU A 349 -14.05 -3.58 18.32
CA LEU A 349 -14.94 -4.51 17.61
C LEU A 349 -16.22 -4.78 18.39
N ILE A 350 -17.32 -5.02 17.68
CA ILE A 350 -18.61 -5.40 18.29
C ILE A 350 -18.63 -6.93 18.43
N GLY A 351 -18.53 -7.42 19.67
CA GLY A 351 -18.72 -8.81 20.06
C GLY A 351 -20.07 -9.06 20.74
N GLU A 352 -20.27 -10.26 21.28
CA GLU A 352 -21.54 -10.68 21.91
C GLU A 352 -21.88 -9.89 23.18
N HIS A 353 -20.85 -9.46 23.91
CA HIS A 353 -20.98 -8.70 25.16
C HIS A 353 -20.94 -7.18 24.96
N GLY A 354 -20.94 -6.72 23.71
CA GLY A 354 -20.82 -5.31 23.34
C GLY A 354 -19.49 -4.99 22.65
N MET A 355 -19.08 -3.73 22.71
CA MET A 355 -17.83 -3.29 22.09
C MET A 355 -16.62 -3.71 22.93
N GLU A 356 -15.61 -4.26 22.29
CA GLU A 356 -14.36 -4.70 22.90
C GLU A 356 -13.17 -4.13 22.12
N ARG A 357 -12.20 -3.58 22.86
CA ARG A 357 -10.92 -3.15 22.30
C ARG A 357 -10.01 -4.36 22.15
N VAL A 358 -10.00 -4.92 20.95
CA VAL A 358 -9.18 -6.10 20.63
C VAL A 358 -7.72 -5.73 20.35
N VAL A 359 -7.47 -4.53 19.81
CA VAL A 359 -6.13 -4.06 19.43
C VAL A 359 -5.91 -2.64 19.92
N ALA A 360 -4.73 -2.41 20.50
CA ALA A 360 -4.18 -1.08 20.77
C ALA A 360 -2.66 -1.17 20.66
N ARG A 361 -2.08 -0.63 19.59
CA ARG A 361 -0.65 -0.79 19.27
C ARG A 361 -0.01 0.52 18.85
N HIS A 362 1.15 0.80 19.42
CA HIS A 362 2.05 1.88 19.01
C HIS A 362 3.25 1.34 18.21
N GLY A 363 3.82 2.17 17.33
CA GLY A 363 4.98 1.80 16.51
C GLY A 363 6.29 1.83 17.29
N ASP A 364 6.42 2.80 18.18
CA ASP A 364 7.49 2.91 19.17
C ASP A 364 7.20 2.04 20.41
N PRO A 365 7.97 0.97 20.67
CA PRO A 365 7.79 0.11 21.85
C PRO A 365 7.90 0.86 23.17
N ALA A 366 8.67 1.96 23.24
CA ALA A 366 8.80 2.76 24.46
C ALA A 366 7.50 3.53 24.80
N ARG A 367 6.66 3.79 23.79
CA ARG A 367 5.36 4.45 23.97
C ARG A 367 4.20 3.47 24.15
N GLN A 368 4.42 2.17 23.95
CA GLN A 368 3.39 1.14 24.09
C GLN A 368 2.74 1.15 25.48
N GLN A 369 3.49 1.44 26.55
CA GLN A 369 2.94 1.54 27.92
C GLN A 369 1.80 2.57 28.05
N PHE A 370 1.83 3.66 27.28
CA PHE A 370 0.77 4.68 27.28
C PHE A 370 -0.47 4.20 26.54
N VAL A 371 -0.30 3.29 25.58
CA VAL A 371 -1.38 2.67 24.81
C VAL A 371 -1.98 1.48 25.54
N ASP A 372 -1.17 0.72 26.29
CA ASP A 372 -1.66 -0.35 27.16
C ASP A 372 -2.53 0.19 28.29
N ALA A 373 -2.21 1.38 28.82
CA ALA A 373 -3.10 2.10 29.72
C ALA A 373 -4.47 2.42 29.07
N LEU A 374 -4.52 2.62 27.75
CA LEU A 374 -5.77 2.75 26.97
C LEU A 374 -6.42 1.40 26.64
N ARG A 375 -5.71 0.27 26.73
CA ARG A 375 -6.21 -1.10 26.49
C ARG A 375 -6.90 -1.70 27.71
N ALA A 376 -6.44 -1.34 28.92
CA ALA A 376 -6.94 -1.90 30.19
C ALA A 376 -8.40 -1.53 30.54
N TRP A 377 -9.03 -0.63 29.79
CA TRP A 377 -10.39 -0.18 30.05
C TRP A 377 -11.31 -0.44 28.84
N ALA A 378 -11.99 -1.58 28.84
CA ALA A 378 -12.96 -2.00 27.82
C ALA A 378 -14.26 -1.19 27.96
N PRO A 379 -14.63 -0.34 26.97
CA PRO A 379 -15.82 0.49 27.10
C PRO A 379 -17.10 -0.35 26.97
N PRO A 380 -18.09 -0.23 27.88
CA PRO A 380 -19.46 -0.60 27.52
C PRO A 380 -19.93 0.25 26.33
N HIS A 381 -20.74 -0.35 25.46
CA HIS A 381 -21.20 0.09 24.11
C HIS A 381 -21.57 1.59 23.91
N ARG A 382 -21.76 2.40 24.96
CA ARG A 382 -22.30 3.77 24.86
C ARG A 382 -21.27 4.91 24.94
N ASP A 383 -20.03 4.64 25.34
CA ASP A 383 -19.13 5.74 25.77
C ASP A 383 -17.85 5.92 24.94
N LEU A 384 -17.73 5.38 23.72
CA LEU A 384 -16.49 5.58 22.93
C LEU A 384 -16.10 7.06 22.82
N PRO A 385 -14.80 7.40 22.92
CA PRO A 385 -14.35 8.76 22.68
C PRO A 385 -14.52 9.15 21.20
N ALA A 386 -14.57 10.46 20.93
CA ALA A 386 -14.38 10.94 19.56
C ALA A 386 -12.94 10.64 19.11
N PRO A 387 -12.65 10.44 17.80
CA PRO A 387 -13.58 10.44 16.67
C PRO A 387 -14.33 9.11 16.45
N ALA A 388 -13.98 8.03 17.14
CA ALA A 388 -14.53 6.69 16.95
C ALA A 388 -16.06 6.63 17.11
N ARG A 389 -16.61 7.26 18.15
CA ARG A 389 -18.07 7.34 18.37
C ARG A 389 -18.81 8.01 17.22
N THR A 390 -18.25 9.09 16.69
CA THR A 390 -18.87 9.86 15.61
C THR A 390 -18.85 9.06 14.31
N ALA A 391 -17.73 8.39 14.01
CA ALA A 391 -17.62 7.53 12.83
C ALA A 391 -18.65 6.38 12.86
N LEU A 392 -18.84 5.74 14.02
CA LEU A 392 -19.85 4.70 14.21
C LEU A 392 -21.28 5.23 14.08
N ALA A 393 -21.58 6.40 14.68
CA ALA A 393 -22.92 6.97 14.67
C ALA A 393 -23.35 7.44 13.27
N GLU A 394 -22.43 7.98 12.48
CA GLU A 394 -22.69 8.49 11.15
C GLU A 394 -22.49 7.45 10.04
N GLY A 395 -21.82 6.33 10.34
CA GLY A 395 -21.51 5.28 9.37
C GLY A 395 -20.53 5.72 8.28
N ARG A 396 -19.68 6.72 8.54
CA ARG A 396 -18.69 7.26 7.61
C ARG A 396 -17.38 7.59 8.31
N THR A 397 -16.30 7.63 7.54
CA THR A 397 -14.96 7.97 8.04
C THR A 397 -14.92 9.39 8.60
N ARG A 398 -14.23 9.57 9.73
CA ARG A 398 -13.95 10.87 10.34
C ARG A 398 -12.45 11.11 10.40
N TRP A 399 -12.01 12.19 9.79
CA TRP A 399 -10.62 12.62 9.75
C TRP A 399 -10.47 13.96 10.46
N PHE A 400 -9.57 14.02 11.44
CA PHE A 400 -9.12 15.24 12.09
C PHE A 400 -7.73 15.59 11.57
N THR A 401 -7.64 16.68 10.81
CA THR A 401 -6.40 17.18 10.18
C THR A 401 -5.39 17.71 11.20
N THR A 402 -5.91 18.29 12.29
CA THR A 402 -5.17 18.75 13.46
C THR A 402 -5.90 18.34 14.72
N VAL A 403 -5.16 18.08 15.80
CA VAL A 403 -5.69 17.81 17.14
C VAL A 403 -5.38 19.01 18.04
N ASP A 404 -6.41 19.76 18.40
CA ASP A 404 -6.33 20.79 19.43
C ASP A 404 -6.62 20.23 20.83
N GLU A 405 -6.41 21.04 21.87
CA GLU A 405 -6.60 20.62 23.27
C GLU A 405 -8.06 20.24 23.57
N ALA A 406 -9.05 20.86 22.90
CA ALA A 406 -10.45 20.56 23.08
C ALA A 406 -10.83 19.22 22.44
N GLN A 407 -10.27 18.92 21.27
CA GLN A 407 -10.39 17.64 20.58
C GLN A 407 -9.69 16.54 21.38
N LEU A 408 -8.48 16.80 21.91
CA LEU A 408 -7.76 15.88 22.78
C LEU A 408 -8.57 15.55 24.06
N ALA A 409 -9.20 16.57 24.67
CA ALA A 409 -10.09 16.37 25.81
C ALA A 409 -11.36 15.58 25.45
N ALA A 410 -11.90 15.75 24.24
CA ALA A 410 -13.05 14.97 23.74
C ALA A 410 -12.67 13.52 23.35
N MET A 411 -11.38 13.25 23.18
CA MET A 411 -10.82 11.91 22.91
C MET A 411 -10.57 11.09 24.19
N ALA A 412 -10.77 11.68 25.37
CA ALA A 412 -10.50 11.06 26.65
C ALA A 412 -11.68 11.28 27.62
N ARG A 413 -11.90 10.33 28.53
CA ARG A 413 -13.00 10.33 29.51
C ARG A 413 -12.51 10.57 30.94
N SER A 414 -11.22 10.41 31.18
CA SER A 414 -10.59 10.61 32.48
C SER A 414 -9.34 11.48 32.36
N ALA A 415 -8.89 12.06 33.48
CA ALA A 415 -7.66 12.83 33.52
C ALA A 415 -6.41 11.98 33.17
N GLU A 416 -6.44 10.68 33.48
CA GLU A 416 -5.38 9.74 33.13
C GLU A 416 -5.35 9.47 31.61
N GLU A 417 -6.52 9.31 30.96
CA GLU A 417 -6.61 9.16 29.51
C GLU A 417 -6.14 10.42 28.77
N VAL A 418 -6.49 11.62 29.27
CA VAL A 418 -5.97 12.89 28.74
C VAL A 418 -4.45 12.95 28.87
N ALA A 419 -3.89 12.54 30.02
CA ALA A 419 -2.46 12.54 30.25
C ALA A 419 -1.73 11.55 29.32
N ALA A 420 -2.28 10.35 29.12
CA ALA A 420 -1.74 9.37 28.18
C ALA A 420 -1.81 9.85 26.73
N ALA A 421 -2.96 10.40 26.29
CA ALA A 421 -3.12 10.96 24.95
C ALA A 421 -2.18 12.15 24.71
N ARG A 422 -1.96 12.99 25.73
CA ARG A 422 -1.00 14.11 25.66
C ARG A 422 0.45 13.61 25.57
N ALA A 423 0.80 12.56 26.30
CA ALA A 423 2.13 11.94 26.24
C ALA A 423 2.45 11.31 24.86
N LEU A 424 1.41 10.93 24.12
CA LEU A 424 1.53 10.42 22.74
C LEU A 424 1.72 11.54 21.70
N GLU A 425 1.47 12.81 22.04
CA GLU A 425 1.69 13.98 21.16
C GLU A 425 1.01 13.84 19.77
N LEU A 426 -0.22 13.30 19.75
CA LEU A 426 -0.97 13.04 18.53
C LEU A 426 -1.32 14.35 17.78
N VAL A 427 -1.15 14.36 16.46
CA VAL A 427 -1.41 15.53 15.61
C VAL A 427 -2.53 15.34 14.61
N SER A 428 -2.82 14.12 14.17
CA SER A 428 -3.91 13.84 13.22
C SER A 428 -4.45 12.43 13.44
N LEU A 429 -5.76 12.25 13.23
CA LEU A 429 -6.46 10.97 13.44
C LEU A 429 -7.45 10.66 12.32
N ILE A 430 -7.61 9.38 12.02
CA ILE A 430 -8.64 8.83 11.14
C ILE A 430 -9.40 7.76 11.93
N ALA A 431 -10.72 7.86 11.97
CA ALA A 431 -11.60 6.79 12.45
C ALA A 431 -12.45 6.26 11.29
N VAL A 432 -12.27 4.98 10.97
CA VAL A 432 -12.94 4.26 9.89
C VAL A 432 -13.95 3.28 10.50
N PRO A 433 -15.26 3.43 10.25
CA PRO A 433 -16.23 2.45 10.69
C PRO A 433 -16.09 1.16 9.87
N LEU A 434 -16.09 0.02 10.54
CA LEU A 434 -15.97 -1.29 9.92
C LEU A 434 -17.37 -1.78 9.58
N ILE A 435 -17.81 -1.54 8.35
CA ILE A 435 -19.17 -1.86 7.91
C ILE A 435 -19.10 -2.95 6.83
N ALA A 436 -19.86 -4.02 7.03
CA ALA A 436 -20.04 -5.07 6.03
C ALA A 436 -21.51 -5.48 5.97
N GLU A 437 -22.05 -5.65 4.77
CA GLU A 437 -23.45 -6.06 4.54
C GLU A 437 -24.47 -5.17 5.29
N GLY A 438 -24.20 -3.87 5.37
CA GLY A 438 -25.06 -2.89 6.07
C GLY A 438 -25.02 -2.98 7.60
N ARG A 439 -24.15 -3.83 8.17
CA ARG A 439 -23.96 -3.97 9.62
C ARG A 439 -22.63 -3.35 10.03
N THR A 440 -22.66 -2.55 11.10
CA THR A 440 -21.46 -2.06 11.74
C THR A 440 -20.88 -3.15 12.63
N LEU A 441 -19.61 -3.48 12.41
CA LEU A 441 -18.88 -4.54 13.10
C LEU A 441 -17.82 -3.99 14.06
N GLY A 442 -17.50 -2.70 13.97
CA GLY A 442 -16.49 -2.06 14.79
C GLY A 442 -16.01 -0.74 14.20
N VAL A 443 -14.90 -0.24 14.72
CA VAL A 443 -14.21 0.95 14.24
C VAL A 443 -12.71 0.76 14.35
N MET A 444 -11.98 1.16 13.31
CA MET A 444 -10.53 1.23 13.30
C MET A 444 -10.09 2.68 13.41
N THR A 445 -9.30 3.00 14.42
CA THR A 445 -8.76 4.34 14.65
C THR A 445 -7.25 4.33 14.43
N LEU A 446 -6.79 5.20 13.54
CA LEU A 446 -5.39 5.44 13.24
C LEU A 446 -5.01 6.84 13.70
N ALA A 447 -3.83 6.99 14.30
CA ALA A 447 -3.31 8.29 14.70
C ALA A 447 -1.82 8.41 14.39
N VAL A 448 -1.38 9.63 14.10
CA VAL A 448 0.03 9.99 13.93
C VAL A 448 0.48 10.99 14.99
N ASP A 449 1.73 10.89 15.42
CA ASP A 449 2.36 11.80 16.36
C ASP A 449 3.14 12.93 15.66
N ARG A 450 3.68 13.89 16.44
CA ARG A 450 4.46 15.03 15.92
C ARG A 450 5.69 14.68 15.09
N ARG A 451 6.20 13.45 15.16
CA ARG A 451 7.40 13.02 14.43
C ARG A 451 7.08 12.64 12.99
N ARG A 452 5.80 12.42 12.67
CA ARG A 452 5.34 12.05 11.34
C ARG A 452 4.53 13.17 10.70
N ARG A 453 4.53 13.22 9.36
CA ARG A 453 3.64 14.14 8.63
C ARG A 453 2.17 13.84 8.99
N PRO A 454 1.28 14.85 9.07
CA PRO A 454 -0.15 14.62 9.17
C PRO A 454 -0.68 13.74 8.03
N PHE A 455 -1.83 13.09 8.27
CA PHE A 455 -2.50 12.32 7.24
C PHE A 455 -2.88 13.20 6.04
N THR A 456 -2.91 12.60 4.86
CA THR A 456 -3.42 13.17 3.60
C THR A 456 -4.72 12.49 3.19
N SER A 457 -5.45 13.04 2.23
CA SER A 457 -6.65 12.41 1.65
C SER A 457 -6.38 10.98 1.17
N ALA A 458 -5.23 10.75 0.56
CA ALA A 458 -4.85 9.43 0.08
C ALA A 458 -4.55 8.43 1.22
N ASP A 459 -4.12 8.90 2.39
CA ASP A 459 -3.98 8.05 3.58
C ASP A 459 -5.36 7.67 4.15
N VAL A 460 -6.35 8.57 4.04
CA VAL A 460 -7.75 8.29 4.41
C VAL A 460 -8.35 7.22 3.50
N GLU A 461 -8.21 7.35 2.17
CA GLU A 461 -8.67 6.34 1.22
C GLU A 461 -8.05 4.96 1.49
N LEU A 462 -6.74 4.93 1.80
CA LEU A 462 -6.04 3.70 2.15
C LEU A 462 -6.59 3.08 3.45
N ALA A 463 -6.86 3.91 4.47
CA ALA A 463 -7.46 3.46 5.73
C ALA A 463 -8.88 2.92 5.53
N GLU A 464 -9.68 3.53 4.65
CA GLU A 464 -11.01 3.05 4.28
C GLU A 464 -10.97 1.68 3.60
N GLN A 465 -10.04 1.49 2.66
CA GLN A 465 -9.85 0.21 1.99
C GLN A 465 -9.40 -0.90 2.95
N LEU A 466 -8.50 -0.59 3.87
CA LEU A 466 -8.13 -1.50 4.96
C LEU A 466 -9.33 -1.82 5.86
N GLY A 467 -10.09 -0.80 6.26
CA GLY A 467 -11.30 -0.97 7.08
C GLY A 467 -12.33 -1.88 6.42
N LEU A 468 -12.54 -1.74 5.11
CA LEU A 468 -13.40 -2.63 4.33
C LEU A 468 -12.90 -4.08 4.37
N GLN A 469 -11.60 -4.33 4.17
CA GLN A 469 -11.04 -5.68 4.22
C GLN A 469 -11.20 -6.32 5.60
N VAL A 470 -10.97 -5.56 6.68
CA VAL A 470 -11.20 -6.02 8.05
C VAL A 470 -12.67 -6.36 8.27
N ALA A 471 -13.58 -5.46 7.87
CA ALA A 471 -15.02 -5.68 8.00
C ALA A 471 -15.49 -6.94 7.26
N LEU A 472 -15.01 -7.17 6.04
CA LEU A 472 -15.35 -8.37 5.26
C LEU A 472 -14.81 -9.66 5.90
N MET A 473 -13.57 -9.63 6.40
CA MET A 473 -12.98 -10.77 7.13
C MET A 473 -13.79 -11.09 8.38
N MET A 474 -14.17 -10.07 9.15
CA MET A 474 -14.99 -10.22 10.35
C MET A 474 -16.39 -10.76 10.05
N ALA A 475 -17.08 -10.21 9.05
CA ALA A 475 -18.39 -10.69 8.63
C ALA A 475 -18.35 -12.18 8.26
N LYS A 476 -17.30 -12.58 7.53
CA LYS A 476 -17.05 -13.97 7.16
C LYS A 476 -16.82 -14.84 8.39
N ALA A 477 -15.96 -14.41 9.32
CA ALA A 477 -15.67 -15.16 10.54
C ALA A 477 -16.91 -15.36 11.42
N GLN A 478 -17.69 -14.30 11.67
CA GLN A 478 -18.93 -14.38 12.45
C GLN A 478 -19.96 -15.31 11.81
N ARG A 479 -20.06 -15.33 10.48
CA ARG A 479 -20.96 -16.25 9.77
C ARG A 479 -20.59 -17.71 9.97
N TYR A 480 -19.30 -18.05 9.83
CA TYR A 480 -18.83 -19.41 10.06
C TYR A 480 -19.01 -19.84 11.51
N GLU A 481 -18.75 -18.94 12.46
CA GLU A 481 -18.94 -19.23 13.88
C GLU A 481 -20.41 -19.48 14.22
N LEU A 482 -21.33 -18.66 13.68
CA LEU A 482 -22.77 -18.86 13.86
C LEU A 482 -23.24 -20.19 13.25
N GLU A 483 -22.78 -20.53 12.05
CA GLU A 483 -23.10 -21.80 11.37
C GLU A 483 -22.62 -23.00 12.20
N ALA A 484 -21.38 -22.96 12.68
CA ALA A 484 -20.80 -24.00 13.52
C ALA A 484 -21.55 -24.15 14.86
N ARG A 485 -21.84 -23.05 15.56
CA ARG A 485 -22.61 -23.05 16.81
C ARG A 485 -24.01 -23.61 16.60
N THR A 486 -24.71 -23.18 15.53
CA THR A 486 -26.05 -23.67 15.21
C THR A 486 -26.06 -25.18 14.98
N SER A 487 -25.10 -25.69 14.20
CA SER A 487 -24.94 -27.12 13.98
C SER A 487 -24.70 -27.86 15.30
N HIS A 488 -23.78 -27.39 16.14
CA HIS A 488 -23.46 -28.02 17.41
C HIS A 488 -24.67 -28.04 18.37
N THR A 489 -25.39 -26.93 18.51
CA THR A 489 -26.58 -26.85 19.39
C THR A 489 -27.70 -27.79 18.93
N LEU A 490 -27.94 -27.90 17.62
CA LEU A 490 -28.92 -28.85 17.08
C LEU A 490 -28.52 -30.31 17.36
N GLN A 491 -27.23 -30.65 17.20
CA GLN A 491 -26.71 -31.99 17.48
C GLN A 491 -26.81 -32.34 18.97
N ALA A 492 -26.41 -31.43 19.86
CA ALA A 492 -26.50 -31.64 21.31
C ALA A 492 -27.92 -31.87 21.81
N THR A 493 -28.93 -31.32 21.13
CA THR A 493 -30.35 -31.54 21.47
C THR A 493 -30.83 -32.96 21.15
N LEU A 494 -30.18 -33.65 20.22
CA LEU A 494 -30.53 -35.02 19.85
C LEU A 494 -30.01 -36.04 20.87
N LEU A 495 -28.93 -35.74 21.59
CA LEU A 495 -28.33 -36.66 22.57
C LEU A 495 -29.24 -36.91 23.79
N PRO A 496 -29.10 -38.08 24.46
CA PRO A 496 -29.78 -38.33 25.72
C PRO A 496 -29.32 -37.36 26.83
N PRO A 497 -30.24 -36.75 27.59
CA PRO A 497 -29.86 -35.95 28.75
C PRO A 497 -29.24 -36.84 29.85
N PRO A 498 -28.51 -36.27 30.81
CA PRO A 498 -28.08 -37.01 31.99
C PRO A 498 -29.31 -37.57 32.74
N PRO A 499 -29.21 -38.80 33.30
CA PRO A 499 -30.34 -39.40 34.01
C PRO A 499 -30.70 -38.57 35.26
N PRO A 500 -31.99 -38.52 35.65
CA PRO A 500 -32.41 -37.86 36.88
C PRO A 500 -31.89 -38.60 38.12
N ALA A 501 -31.76 -37.90 39.24
CA ALA A 501 -31.52 -38.55 40.52
C ALA A 501 -32.74 -39.39 40.93
N VAL A 502 -32.51 -40.66 41.30
CA VAL A 502 -33.56 -41.59 41.73
C VAL A 502 -33.28 -42.01 43.18
N PRO A 503 -34.16 -41.69 44.15
CA PRO A 503 -33.98 -42.12 45.53
C PRO A 503 -33.88 -43.65 45.65
N GLY A 504 -32.89 -44.16 46.38
CA GLY A 504 -32.68 -45.60 46.57
C GLY A 504 -31.98 -46.31 45.41
N MET A 505 -31.45 -45.56 44.44
CA MET A 505 -30.66 -46.10 43.33
C MET A 505 -29.57 -45.13 42.88
N THR A 506 -28.34 -45.60 42.83
CA THR A 506 -27.22 -44.86 42.25
C THR A 506 -27.09 -45.17 40.76
N VAL A 507 -27.02 -44.14 39.91
CA VAL A 507 -26.99 -44.27 38.44
C VAL A 507 -25.73 -43.62 37.88
N ALA A 508 -24.95 -44.36 37.08
CA ALA A 508 -23.81 -43.84 36.34
C ALA A 508 -23.98 -44.11 34.84
N VAL A 509 -23.64 -43.10 34.02
CA VAL A 509 -23.71 -43.19 32.56
C VAL A 509 -22.42 -42.73 31.93
N ARG A 510 -22.01 -43.39 30.86
CA ARG A 510 -21.00 -42.91 29.93
C ARG A 510 -21.51 -43.07 28.50
N TYR A 511 -21.42 -41.99 27.73
CA TYR A 511 -21.79 -41.96 26.33
C TYR A 511 -20.59 -41.49 25.50
N LEU A 512 -20.18 -42.25 24.51
CA LEU A 512 -19.04 -41.95 23.64
C LEU A 512 -19.45 -42.12 22.18
N ALA A 513 -19.49 -41.01 21.43
CA ALA A 513 -19.76 -41.07 19.99
C ALA A 513 -18.55 -41.63 19.21
N ALA A 514 -18.81 -42.28 18.06
CA ALA A 514 -17.81 -42.93 17.21
C ALA A 514 -16.90 -41.94 16.45
N THR A 515 -17.41 -40.75 16.10
CA THR A 515 -16.76 -39.84 15.13
C THR A 515 -16.05 -38.67 15.80
N SER A 516 -14.75 -38.47 15.52
CA SER A 516 -14.01 -37.29 15.93
C SER A 516 -14.51 -36.04 15.18
N GLY A 517 -15.18 -35.13 15.89
CA GLY A 517 -15.63 -33.83 15.37
C GLY A 517 -17.14 -33.69 15.13
N VAL A 518 -17.91 -34.78 15.28
CA VAL A 518 -19.38 -34.77 15.22
C VAL A 518 -19.90 -35.68 16.35
N GLU A 519 -20.46 -35.09 17.40
CA GLU A 519 -21.01 -35.80 18.56
C GLU A 519 -22.42 -36.34 18.28
N ILE A 520 -22.63 -37.02 17.14
CA ILE A 520 -23.93 -37.59 16.77
C ILE A 520 -23.79 -39.10 16.75
N GLY A 521 -24.74 -39.81 17.38
CA GLY A 521 -24.80 -41.27 17.35
C GLY A 521 -26.21 -41.87 17.32
N GLY A 522 -26.27 -43.17 17.00
CA GLY A 522 -27.50 -43.98 16.95
C GLY A 522 -27.95 -44.49 18.33
N ASP A 523 -27.01 -44.57 19.26
CA ASP A 523 -27.19 -45.07 20.62
C ASP A 523 -28.08 -44.18 21.50
N PHE A 524 -28.86 -44.81 22.37
CA PHE A 524 -29.57 -44.13 23.45
C PHE A 524 -29.67 -44.93 24.73
N TYR A 525 -29.88 -44.19 25.81
CA TYR A 525 -30.33 -44.71 27.08
C TYR A 525 -31.45 -43.82 27.63
N ASP A 526 -32.23 -44.36 28.55
CA ASP A 526 -33.23 -43.60 29.28
C ASP A 526 -33.44 -44.16 30.69
N VAL A 527 -33.58 -43.29 31.68
CA VAL A 527 -33.94 -43.64 33.07
C VAL A 527 -35.07 -42.72 33.51
N ALA A 528 -36.21 -43.32 33.84
CA ALA A 528 -37.45 -42.63 34.12
C ALA A 528 -38.05 -43.10 35.44
N PRO A 529 -38.10 -42.27 36.49
CA PRO A 529 -38.89 -42.58 37.67
C PRO A 529 -40.38 -42.59 37.31
N LEU A 530 -41.07 -43.63 37.76
CA LEU A 530 -42.51 -43.84 37.60
C LEU A 530 -43.22 -43.73 38.96
N PRO A 531 -44.55 -43.52 38.99
CA PRO A 531 -45.31 -43.54 40.24
C PRO A 531 -45.11 -44.84 41.03
N GLY A 532 -45.06 -44.74 42.37
CA GLY A 532 -44.98 -45.89 43.27
C GLY A 532 -43.59 -46.52 43.39
N ASP A 533 -42.52 -45.72 43.38
CA ASP A 533 -41.12 -46.16 43.50
C ASP A 533 -40.67 -47.19 42.45
N HIS A 534 -41.27 -47.10 41.25
CA HIS A 534 -40.84 -47.86 40.08
C HIS A 534 -39.90 -47.03 39.22
N VAL A 535 -38.98 -47.69 38.51
CA VAL A 535 -38.06 -47.06 37.57
C VAL A 535 -38.14 -47.79 36.25
N ALA A 536 -38.38 -47.05 35.18
CA ALA A 536 -38.28 -47.53 33.80
C ALA A 536 -36.88 -47.22 33.25
N ILE A 537 -36.30 -48.20 32.56
CA ILE A 537 -34.94 -48.15 32.02
C ILE A 537 -35.01 -48.57 30.55
N ALA A 538 -34.31 -47.86 29.68
CA ALA A 538 -34.12 -48.26 28.29
C ALA A 538 -32.65 -48.09 27.90
N VAL A 539 -32.18 -48.97 27.02
CA VAL A 539 -30.95 -48.81 26.24
C VAL A 539 -31.22 -49.33 24.84
N GLY A 540 -30.59 -48.76 23.82
CA GLY A 540 -30.73 -49.26 22.47
C GLY A 540 -29.83 -48.56 21.49
N ASP A 541 -29.81 -49.08 20.28
CA ASP A 541 -29.04 -48.58 19.15
C ASP A 541 -29.89 -48.56 17.89
N VAL A 542 -29.79 -47.49 17.12
CA VAL A 542 -30.41 -47.34 15.80
C VAL A 542 -29.34 -47.57 14.74
N VAL A 543 -29.63 -48.45 13.77
CA VAL A 543 -28.67 -48.80 12.72
C VAL A 543 -28.10 -47.58 11.99
N GLY A 544 -26.80 -47.36 12.17
CA GLY A 544 -26.00 -46.29 11.58
C GLY A 544 -25.73 -45.13 12.55
N HIS A 545 -24.74 -44.29 12.22
CA HIS A 545 -24.22 -43.27 13.15
C HIS A 545 -24.33 -41.83 12.57
N ASP A 546 -25.33 -41.59 11.72
CA ASP A 546 -25.56 -40.28 11.07
C ASP A 546 -26.71 -39.49 11.71
N ILE A 547 -26.94 -38.25 11.26
CA ILE A 547 -28.01 -37.37 11.78
C ILE A 547 -29.41 -37.99 11.65
N THR A 548 -29.63 -38.91 10.71
CA THR A 548 -30.92 -39.60 10.54
C THR A 548 -31.10 -40.68 11.60
N ALA A 549 -30.02 -41.37 12.00
CA ALA A 549 -30.04 -42.32 13.11
C ALA A 549 -30.31 -41.62 14.44
N ALA A 550 -29.63 -40.51 14.74
CA ALA A 550 -29.88 -39.71 15.94
C ALA A 550 -31.30 -39.11 15.98
N ALA A 551 -31.85 -38.69 14.83
CA ALA A 551 -33.23 -38.24 14.75
C ALA A 551 -34.23 -39.38 15.05
N THR A 552 -33.97 -40.58 14.51
CA THR A 552 -34.78 -41.79 14.77
C THR A 552 -34.72 -42.17 16.25
N MET A 553 -33.53 -42.12 16.84
CA MET A 553 -33.29 -42.34 18.26
C MET A 553 -34.08 -41.37 19.14
N GLY A 554 -34.03 -40.07 18.84
CA GLY A 554 -34.79 -39.04 19.56
C GLY A 554 -36.30 -39.30 19.50
N GLN A 555 -36.83 -39.66 18.32
CA GLN A 555 -38.24 -40.05 18.16
C GLN A 555 -38.59 -41.30 18.96
N LEU A 556 -37.75 -42.34 18.92
CA LEU A 556 -37.95 -43.58 19.66
C LEU A 556 -38.02 -43.32 21.17
N ARG A 557 -37.10 -42.51 21.71
CA ARG A 557 -37.08 -42.11 23.12
C ARG A 557 -38.34 -41.30 23.49
N SER A 558 -38.77 -40.36 22.64
CA SER A 558 -40.00 -39.59 22.88
C SER A 558 -41.25 -40.47 22.91
N VAL A 559 -41.39 -41.41 21.96
CA VAL A 559 -42.52 -42.33 21.93
C VAL A 559 -42.47 -43.28 23.12
N TYR A 560 -41.30 -43.81 23.47
CA TYR A 560 -41.12 -44.62 24.67
C TYR A 560 -41.57 -43.88 25.93
N ARG A 561 -41.11 -42.64 26.15
CA ARG A 561 -41.54 -41.80 27.28
C ARG A 561 -43.05 -41.57 27.31
N ALA A 562 -43.70 -41.40 26.15
CA ALA A 562 -45.15 -41.28 26.09
C ALA A 562 -45.88 -42.58 26.49
N LEU A 563 -45.34 -43.75 26.10
CA LEU A 563 -45.90 -45.05 26.47
C LEU A 563 -45.81 -45.32 27.98
N LEU A 564 -44.80 -44.78 28.66
CA LEU A 564 -44.59 -44.97 30.10
C LEU A 564 -45.71 -44.39 30.98
N VAL A 565 -46.57 -43.51 30.46
CA VAL A 565 -47.71 -42.95 31.20
C VAL A 565 -48.65 -44.05 31.73
N GLU A 566 -48.81 -45.14 30.98
CA GLU A 566 -49.63 -46.29 31.38
C GLU A 566 -48.85 -47.36 32.17
N ALA A 567 -47.56 -47.13 32.44
CA ALA A 567 -46.63 -48.09 33.04
C ALA A 567 -46.75 -49.53 32.46
N PRO A 568 -46.72 -49.71 31.12
CA PRO A 568 -46.82 -51.03 30.51
C PRO A 568 -45.63 -51.92 30.89
N ALA A 569 -45.85 -53.23 30.84
CA ALA A 569 -44.77 -54.20 30.95
C ALA A 569 -43.73 -54.04 29.82
N PRO A 570 -42.44 -54.29 30.05
CA PRO A 570 -41.39 -54.17 29.03
C PRO A 570 -41.69 -54.85 27.68
N ALA A 571 -42.27 -56.06 27.69
CA ALA A 571 -42.65 -56.75 26.46
C ALA A 571 -43.76 -56.00 25.68
N ALA A 572 -44.72 -55.41 26.39
CA ALA A 572 -45.79 -54.62 25.78
C ALA A 572 -45.27 -53.28 25.22
N VAL A 573 -44.19 -52.72 25.76
CA VAL A 573 -43.51 -51.57 25.17
C VAL A 573 -42.97 -51.92 23.79
N ILE A 574 -42.29 -53.07 23.65
CA ILE A 574 -41.77 -53.55 22.37
C ILE A 574 -42.90 -53.74 21.36
N ASP A 575 -43.99 -54.41 21.75
CA ASP A 575 -45.14 -54.65 20.86
C ASP A 575 -45.76 -53.33 20.36
N ARG A 576 -45.91 -52.33 21.25
CA ARG A 576 -46.48 -51.02 20.92
C ARG A 576 -45.55 -50.20 20.03
N LEU A 577 -44.24 -50.23 20.27
CA LEU A 577 -43.24 -49.56 19.44
C LEU A 577 -43.18 -50.18 18.04
N GLN A 578 -43.20 -51.51 17.96
CA GLN A 578 -43.23 -52.27 16.72
C GLN A 578 -44.50 -51.99 15.90
N ALA A 579 -45.67 -51.88 16.55
CA ALA A 579 -46.92 -51.51 15.90
C ALA A 579 -46.92 -50.04 15.41
N SER A 580 -46.22 -49.16 16.12
CA SER A 580 -46.09 -47.74 15.78
C SER A 580 -45.04 -47.47 14.67
N TRP A 581 -44.16 -48.43 14.37
CA TRP A 581 -43.04 -48.26 13.43
C TRP A 581 -43.46 -47.71 12.05
N PRO A 582 -44.49 -48.28 11.37
CA PRO A 582 -44.93 -47.77 10.08
C PRO A 582 -45.63 -46.40 10.18
N LEU A 583 -46.30 -46.12 11.31
CA LEU A 583 -46.99 -44.85 11.55
C LEU A 583 -46.01 -43.68 11.75
N LEU A 584 -44.86 -43.97 12.35
CA LEU A 584 -43.78 -43.00 12.57
C LEU A 584 -42.94 -42.77 11.29
N GLY A 585 -43.13 -43.59 10.24
CA GLY A 585 -42.37 -43.49 9.00
C GLY A 585 -40.89 -43.82 9.15
N LEU A 586 -40.50 -44.52 10.22
CA LEU A 586 -39.11 -44.88 10.53
C LEU A 586 -38.58 -45.88 9.50
N GLN A 587 -37.48 -45.51 8.82
CA GLN A 587 -36.88 -46.33 7.76
C GLN A 587 -35.75 -47.23 8.26
N ARG A 588 -35.16 -46.91 9.42
CA ARG A 588 -34.06 -47.68 10.03
C ARG A 588 -34.63 -48.67 11.04
N MET A 589 -33.88 -49.72 11.31
CA MET A 589 -34.16 -50.68 12.38
C MET A 589 -33.41 -50.25 13.65
N ALA A 590 -33.86 -50.73 14.80
CA ALA A 590 -33.18 -50.46 16.07
C ALA A 590 -33.15 -51.70 16.97
N THR A 591 -32.05 -51.90 17.69
CA THR A 591 -32.02 -52.78 18.86
C THR A 591 -32.45 -51.98 20.08
N ALA A 592 -33.20 -52.59 21.00
CA ALA A 592 -33.50 -51.95 22.27
C ALA A 592 -33.79 -52.97 23.38
N LEU A 593 -33.41 -52.64 24.59
CA LEU A 593 -33.78 -53.36 25.81
C LEU A 593 -34.55 -52.41 26.72
N PHE A 594 -35.70 -52.88 27.19
CA PHE A 594 -36.55 -52.15 28.13
C PHE A 594 -36.62 -52.92 29.44
N ALA A 595 -36.54 -52.21 30.56
CA ALA A 595 -36.66 -52.80 31.88
C ALA A 595 -37.49 -51.93 32.82
N THR A 596 -38.12 -52.57 33.79
CA THR A 596 -38.79 -51.90 34.91
C THR A 596 -38.31 -52.51 36.22
N LEU A 597 -37.93 -51.65 37.18
CA LEU A 597 -37.48 -52.03 38.51
C LEU A 597 -38.45 -51.46 39.56
N ASP A 598 -39.00 -52.32 40.40
CA ASP A 598 -39.67 -51.93 41.65
C ASP A 598 -38.58 -51.79 42.73
N LEU A 599 -38.29 -50.56 43.19
CA LEU A 599 -37.19 -50.28 44.10
C LEU A 599 -37.38 -50.91 45.50
N PRO A 600 -38.58 -50.85 46.13
CA PRO A 600 -38.85 -51.53 47.39
C PRO A 600 -38.62 -53.05 47.34
N THR A 601 -39.13 -53.73 46.32
CA THR A 601 -39.05 -55.21 46.27
C THR A 601 -37.80 -55.73 45.56
N GLY A 602 -37.18 -54.89 44.73
CA GLY A 602 -36.12 -55.26 43.81
C GLY A 602 -36.61 -56.04 42.59
N VAL A 603 -37.92 -56.19 42.38
CA VAL A 603 -38.44 -56.96 41.24
C VAL A 603 -38.06 -56.26 39.94
N LEU A 604 -37.22 -56.92 39.16
CA LEU A 604 -36.72 -56.47 37.86
C LEU A 604 -37.43 -57.27 36.76
N ARG A 605 -38.02 -56.55 35.80
CA ARG A 605 -38.61 -57.11 34.58
C ARG A 605 -37.84 -56.57 33.39
N VAL A 606 -37.46 -57.42 32.44
CA VAL A 606 -36.65 -57.05 31.28
C VAL A 606 -37.21 -57.70 30.03
N ALA A 607 -37.27 -56.96 28.93
CA ALA A 607 -37.52 -57.51 27.60
C ALA A 607 -36.56 -56.88 26.59
N SER A 608 -36.09 -57.68 25.62
CA SER A 608 -35.15 -57.23 24.59
C SER A 608 -35.74 -57.40 23.19
N ALA A 609 -35.54 -56.39 22.35
CA ALA A 609 -35.80 -56.35 20.92
C ALA A 609 -34.44 -56.36 20.19
N GLY A 610 -33.89 -57.55 19.96
CA GLY A 610 -32.61 -57.73 19.27
C GLY A 610 -31.36 -57.21 19.99
N HIS A 611 -31.47 -56.74 21.23
CA HIS A 611 -30.38 -56.11 21.98
C HIS A 611 -29.64 -57.11 22.89
N PRO A 612 -28.32 -56.95 23.13
CA PRO A 612 -27.55 -57.82 24.03
C PRO A 612 -28.14 -57.95 25.44
N PRO A 613 -27.94 -59.09 26.13
CA PRO A 613 -28.42 -59.28 27.49
C PRO A 613 -27.67 -58.38 28.48
N PRO A 614 -28.36 -57.86 29.51
CA PRO A 614 -27.73 -57.00 30.51
C PRO A 614 -26.89 -57.84 31.48
N LEU A 615 -25.88 -57.22 32.06
CA LEU A 615 -24.94 -57.85 32.98
C LEU A 615 -25.30 -57.48 34.43
N LEU A 616 -25.44 -58.48 35.29
CA LEU A 616 -25.66 -58.32 36.72
C LEU A 616 -24.33 -58.49 37.47
N VAL A 617 -23.97 -57.51 38.29
CA VAL A 617 -22.82 -57.57 39.19
C VAL A 617 -23.33 -57.65 40.63
N ALA A 618 -23.17 -58.80 41.27
CA ALA A 618 -23.62 -59.04 42.63
C ALA A 618 -22.60 -59.91 43.39
N GLY A 619 -22.33 -59.57 44.66
CA GLY A 619 -21.44 -60.36 45.51
C GLY A 619 -20.03 -60.56 44.97
N GLY A 620 -19.52 -59.59 44.19
CA GLY A 620 -18.19 -59.66 43.57
C GLY A 620 -18.11 -60.49 42.29
N ARG A 621 -19.25 -60.88 41.70
CA ARG A 621 -19.31 -61.66 40.46
C ARG A 621 -20.26 -61.03 39.44
N ALA A 622 -19.87 -61.09 38.17
CA ALA A 622 -20.62 -60.62 37.02
C ALA A 622 -21.22 -61.79 36.22
N GLU A 623 -22.52 -61.75 35.97
CA GLU A 623 -23.26 -62.74 35.18
C GLU A 623 -24.28 -62.09 34.25
N PHE A 624 -24.40 -62.58 33.01
CA PHE A 624 -25.43 -62.09 32.09
C PHE A 624 -26.79 -62.64 32.48
N LEU A 625 -27.80 -61.78 32.52
CA LEU A 625 -29.17 -62.23 32.74
C LEU A 625 -29.65 -63.03 31.53
N PRO A 626 -30.37 -64.16 31.73
CA PRO A 626 -30.83 -65.02 30.63
C PRO A 626 -32.07 -64.43 29.95
N VAL A 627 -31.94 -63.20 29.43
CA VAL A 627 -32.95 -62.48 28.65
C VAL A 627 -32.88 -62.97 27.22
N VAL A 628 -34.00 -63.46 26.69
CA VAL A 628 -34.08 -63.93 25.30
C VAL A 628 -34.55 -62.76 24.42
N PRO A 629 -33.73 -62.29 23.45
CA PRO A 629 -34.12 -61.20 22.58
C PRO A 629 -35.18 -61.65 21.57
N SER A 630 -36.17 -60.78 21.34
CA SER A 630 -37.05 -60.83 20.17
C SER A 630 -36.36 -60.23 18.95
N ARG A 631 -37.08 -60.02 17.84
CA ARG A 631 -36.52 -59.35 16.67
C ARG A 631 -36.30 -57.86 16.93
N MET A 632 -35.36 -57.26 16.20
CA MET A 632 -35.12 -55.81 16.23
C MET A 632 -36.39 -55.04 15.87
N LEU A 633 -36.53 -53.85 16.45
CA LEU A 633 -37.60 -52.94 16.10
C LEU A 633 -37.51 -52.55 14.62
N GLY A 634 -38.65 -52.59 13.92
CA GLY A 634 -38.73 -52.36 12.47
C GLY A 634 -38.56 -53.61 11.61
N ALA A 635 -38.15 -54.75 12.19
CA ALA A 635 -38.26 -56.06 11.54
C ALA A 635 -39.73 -56.54 11.52
N PRO A 636 -40.09 -57.58 10.74
CA PRO A 636 -41.41 -58.21 10.87
C PRO A 636 -41.65 -58.68 12.33
N PRO A 637 -42.80 -58.34 12.94
CA PRO A 637 -43.03 -58.48 14.38
C PRO A 637 -42.88 -59.92 14.86
N ALA A 638 -42.29 -60.08 16.05
CA ALA A 638 -42.20 -61.34 16.79
C ALA A 638 -42.53 -61.08 18.26
N PRO A 639 -43.21 -62.01 18.96
CA PRO A 639 -43.60 -61.80 20.34
C PRO A 639 -42.38 -61.61 21.24
N ALA A 640 -42.38 -60.53 22.03
CA ALA A 640 -41.37 -60.30 23.04
C ALA A 640 -41.61 -61.18 24.28
N VAL A 641 -40.54 -61.78 24.82
CA VAL A 641 -40.58 -62.55 26.06
C VAL A 641 -40.02 -61.70 27.18
N GLU A 642 -40.73 -61.65 28.29
CA GLU A 642 -40.28 -60.94 29.49
C GLU A 642 -39.52 -61.89 30.41
N TRP A 643 -38.30 -61.48 30.78
CA TRP A 643 -37.55 -62.06 31.88
C TRP A 643 -37.90 -61.35 33.19
N ARG A 644 -38.01 -62.10 34.29
CA ARG A 644 -38.33 -61.56 35.62
C ARG A 644 -37.42 -62.14 36.69
N GLY A 645 -36.87 -61.27 37.52
CA GLY A 645 -36.01 -61.63 38.64
C GLY A 645 -35.99 -60.57 39.73
N VAL A 646 -35.01 -60.66 40.63
CA VAL A 646 -34.82 -59.69 41.73
C VAL A 646 -33.42 -59.11 41.62
N LEU A 647 -33.30 -57.78 41.67
CA LEU A 647 -32.06 -57.05 41.84
C LEU A 647 -31.81 -56.87 43.35
N PRO A 648 -30.83 -57.58 43.95
CA PRO A 648 -30.54 -57.45 45.37
C PRO A 648 -30.05 -56.03 45.74
N PRO A 649 -30.23 -55.59 47.00
CA PRO A 649 -29.58 -54.38 47.48
C PRO A 649 -28.05 -54.49 47.35
N GLY A 650 -27.40 -53.43 46.90
CA GLY A 650 -25.97 -53.37 46.60
C GLY A 650 -25.54 -54.03 45.28
N ALA A 651 -26.45 -54.66 44.54
CA ALA A 651 -26.15 -55.21 43.21
C ALA A 651 -26.28 -54.14 42.12
N THR A 652 -25.45 -54.26 41.08
CA THR A 652 -25.39 -53.33 39.95
C THR A 652 -25.85 -54.00 38.66
N LEU A 653 -26.83 -53.42 37.99
CA LEU A 653 -27.24 -53.79 36.65
C LEU A 653 -26.48 -52.94 35.63
N VAL A 654 -25.76 -53.57 34.72
CA VAL A 654 -25.00 -52.92 33.66
C VAL A 654 -25.67 -53.18 32.31
N LEU A 655 -26.03 -52.10 31.62
CA LEU A 655 -26.59 -52.09 30.28
C LEU A 655 -25.62 -51.37 29.34
N PHE A 656 -25.48 -51.87 28.12
CA PHE A 656 -24.49 -51.39 27.18
C PHE A 656 -24.97 -51.60 25.75
N THR A 657 -24.53 -50.75 24.83
CA THR A 657 -24.69 -50.96 23.38
C THR A 657 -23.55 -51.80 22.82
N ASP A 658 -23.77 -52.33 21.62
CA ASP A 658 -22.84 -53.26 20.96
C ASP A 658 -21.48 -52.63 20.69
N GLY A 659 -21.37 -51.32 20.47
CA GLY A 659 -20.07 -50.64 20.32
C GLY A 659 -19.10 -50.80 21.49
N LEU A 660 -19.56 -51.22 22.69
CA LEU A 660 -18.67 -51.59 23.80
C LEU A 660 -18.01 -52.96 23.63
N VAL A 661 -18.69 -53.90 22.97
CA VAL A 661 -18.30 -55.32 22.92
C VAL A 661 -17.90 -55.77 21.51
N GLU A 662 -18.47 -55.15 20.49
CA GLU A 662 -18.23 -55.42 19.08
C GLU A 662 -17.04 -54.60 18.56
N SER A 663 -16.18 -55.25 17.78
CA SER A 663 -15.07 -54.57 17.12
C SER A 663 -14.81 -55.20 15.77
N ARG A 664 -14.16 -54.46 14.85
CA ARG A 664 -13.83 -54.97 13.51
C ARG A 664 -12.97 -56.25 13.52
N THR A 665 -12.36 -56.58 14.65
CA THR A 665 -11.38 -57.68 14.79
C THR A 665 -11.83 -58.76 15.77
N SER A 666 -13.00 -58.63 16.42
CA SER A 666 -13.50 -59.58 17.42
C SER A 666 -14.98 -59.84 17.23
N ASP A 667 -15.38 -61.11 17.37
CA ASP A 667 -16.78 -61.50 17.44
C ASP A 667 -17.45 -60.98 18.74
N ILE A 668 -18.77 -60.83 18.71
CA ILE A 668 -19.59 -60.29 19.81
C ILE A 668 -19.50 -61.17 21.06
N ASP A 669 -19.48 -62.49 20.91
CA ASP A 669 -19.37 -63.44 22.03
C ASP A 669 -18.05 -63.27 22.80
N ALA A 670 -16.95 -63.04 22.06
CA ALA A 670 -15.65 -62.76 22.66
C ALA A 670 -15.62 -61.37 23.33
N GLY A 671 -16.37 -60.40 22.81
CA GLY A 671 -16.61 -59.11 23.44
C GLY A 671 -17.36 -59.20 24.76
N LEU A 672 -18.46 -59.96 24.78
CA LEU A 672 -19.29 -60.19 25.97
C LEU A 672 -18.49 -60.90 27.08
N GLU A 673 -17.67 -61.90 26.75
CA GLU A 673 -16.84 -62.56 27.76
C GLU A 673 -15.75 -61.63 28.31
N ARG A 674 -15.16 -60.77 27.48
CA ARG A 674 -14.23 -59.72 27.94
C ARG A 674 -14.91 -58.73 28.89
N LEU A 675 -16.13 -58.29 28.56
CA LEU A 675 -16.94 -57.41 29.41
C LEU A 675 -17.24 -58.07 30.76
N ARG A 676 -17.68 -59.33 30.76
CA ARG A 676 -17.95 -60.10 31.99
C ARG A 676 -16.69 -60.21 32.85
N ALA A 677 -15.55 -60.56 32.26
CA ALA A 677 -14.28 -60.68 32.97
C ALA A 677 -13.76 -59.33 33.50
N ALA A 678 -13.99 -58.23 32.78
CA ALA A 678 -13.64 -56.88 33.24
C ALA A 678 -14.52 -56.44 34.42
N ALA A 679 -15.83 -56.71 34.34
CA ALA A 679 -16.77 -56.45 35.43
C ALA A 679 -16.44 -57.26 36.69
N ASP A 680 -16.05 -58.54 36.55
CA ASP A 680 -15.59 -59.37 37.68
C ASP A 680 -14.41 -58.71 38.43
N ARG A 681 -13.46 -58.11 37.70
CA ARG A 681 -12.30 -57.41 38.32
C ARG A 681 -12.67 -56.08 38.97
N ALA A 682 -13.74 -55.44 38.51
CA ALA A 682 -14.20 -54.13 38.96
C ALA A 682 -15.41 -54.20 39.93
N ALA A 683 -15.85 -55.40 40.30
CA ALA A 683 -17.11 -55.64 41.03
C ALA A 683 -17.17 -55.05 42.45
N ALA A 684 -16.04 -54.60 43.02
CA ALA A 684 -15.96 -53.98 44.34
C ALA A 684 -16.14 -52.45 44.32
N ASN A 685 -16.27 -51.85 43.14
CA ASN A 685 -16.28 -50.40 42.97
C ASN A 685 -17.70 -49.85 42.81
N GLY A 686 -17.87 -48.55 43.10
CA GLY A 686 -19.13 -47.85 42.81
C GLY A 686 -19.43 -47.78 41.30
N PRO A 687 -20.70 -47.50 40.92
CA PRO A 687 -21.15 -47.57 39.52
C PRO A 687 -20.36 -46.65 38.56
N ASP A 688 -19.91 -45.47 39.00
CA ASP A 688 -19.06 -44.60 38.19
C ASP A 688 -17.69 -45.21 37.87
N GLU A 689 -16.99 -45.71 38.87
CA GLU A 689 -15.66 -46.32 38.68
C GLU A 689 -15.77 -47.66 37.92
N LEU A 690 -16.89 -48.39 38.07
CA LEU A 690 -17.20 -49.54 37.24
C LEU A 690 -17.31 -49.13 35.77
N CYS A 691 -18.09 -48.10 35.43
CA CYS A 691 -18.23 -47.61 34.07
C CYS A 691 -16.88 -47.14 33.48
N ASP A 692 -16.11 -46.37 34.24
CA ASP A 692 -14.81 -45.84 33.79
C ASP A 692 -13.81 -46.97 33.48
N ARG A 693 -13.76 -48.00 34.33
CA ARG A 693 -12.88 -49.16 34.11
C ARG A 693 -13.34 -50.01 32.93
N LEU A 694 -14.65 -50.25 32.78
CA LEU A 694 -15.18 -51.00 31.66
C LEU A 694 -14.88 -50.31 30.33
N LEU A 695 -15.01 -48.98 30.26
CA LEU A 695 -14.63 -48.22 29.08
C LEU A 695 -13.13 -48.27 28.82
N ALA A 696 -12.29 -48.09 29.84
CA ALA A 696 -10.84 -48.10 29.69
C ALA A 696 -10.34 -49.46 29.16
N ASP A 697 -10.91 -50.56 29.64
CA ASP A 697 -10.53 -51.93 29.26
C ASP A 697 -11.05 -52.32 27.86
N LEU A 698 -12.19 -51.76 27.41
CA LEU A 698 -12.90 -52.25 26.23
C LEU A 698 -12.94 -51.29 25.03
N ALA A 699 -12.99 -49.97 25.24
CA ALA A 699 -13.26 -49.00 24.17
C ALA A 699 -12.10 -48.78 23.17
N GLY A 700 -10.89 -49.26 23.49
CA GLY A 700 -9.71 -49.20 22.60
C GLY A 700 -9.29 -47.79 22.16
N THR A 701 -8.35 -47.69 21.21
CA THR A 701 -7.87 -46.39 20.67
C THR A 701 -8.60 -45.92 19.42
N HIS A 702 -9.32 -46.81 18.71
CA HIS A 702 -10.11 -46.50 17.52
C HIS A 702 -11.51 -47.11 17.67
N ARG A 703 -12.52 -46.26 17.87
CA ARG A 703 -13.93 -46.66 18.02
C ARG A 703 -14.55 -46.88 16.64
N ALA A 704 -15.22 -48.02 16.47
CA ALA A 704 -15.93 -48.36 15.23
C ALA A 704 -17.39 -47.92 15.26
N ASP A 705 -17.98 -47.81 16.47
CA ASP A 705 -19.36 -47.44 16.70
C ASP A 705 -19.53 -46.62 17.99
N ASP A 706 -20.75 -46.11 18.21
CA ASP A 706 -21.14 -45.38 19.42
C ASP A 706 -21.18 -46.31 20.64
N ILE A 707 -21.01 -45.74 21.84
CA ILE A 707 -21.09 -46.49 23.09
C ILE A 707 -21.99 -45.75 24.07
N ALA A 708 -23.10 -46.37 24.46
CA ALA A 708 -23.86 -46.04 25.66
C ALA A 708 -23.63 -47.12 26.72
N LEU A 709 -23.13 -46.73 27.88
CA LEU A 709 -22.91 -47.60 29.04
C LEU A 709 -23.64 -47.02 30.25
N LEU A 710 -24.53 -47.82 30.85
CA LEU A 710 -25.38 -47.44 31.97
C LEU A 710 -25.20 -48.47 33.09
N ALA A 711 -24.81 -48.03 34.28
CA ALA A 711 -24.73 -48.84 35.49
C ALA A 711 -25.72 -48.32 36.54
N LEU A 712 -26.61 -49.18 37.02
CA LEU A 712 -27.59 -48.86 38.05
C LEU A 712 -27.40 -49.76 39.26
N THR A 713 -27.01 -49.18 40.39
CA THR A 713 -26.85 -49.89 41.67
C THR A 713 -28.07 -49.62 42.54
N ARG A 714 -28.73 -50.69 43.01
CA ARG A 714 -29.79 -50.55 44.01
C ARG A 714 -29.14 -50.25 45.37
N ASP A 715 -29.50 -49.15 45.99
CA ASP A 715 -28.91 -48.77 47.28
C ASP A 715 -29.38 -49.73 48.39
N PRO A 716 -28.56 -49.95 49.43
CA PRO A 716 -28.84 -50.91 50.52
C PRO A 716 -30.02 -50.57 51.42
#